data_AF-A0A1Z9AUQ3-F1
#
_entry.id   AF-A0A1Z9AUQ3-F1
#
_cell.length_a   1.000
_cell.length_b   1.000
_cell.length_c   1.000
_cell.angle_alpha   90.00
_cell.angle_beta   90.00
_cell.angle_gamma   90.00
#
_symmetry.space_group_name_H-M   'P 1'
#
loop_
_entity.id
_entity.type
_entity.pdbx_description
1 polymer ?
#
loop_
_entity_poly.entity_id
_entity_poly.type
_entity_poly.pdbx_seq_one_letter_code
_entity_poly.pdbx_strand_id
1 'polypeptide(L)'
;MLQQFSCFLIGSDTLLMECGKLLIDRGHSIRGVLTDNPRVEAWALSHGLNVESSLKDPQGILSHEAYDYLFSITHLRMISAEALRTPQRLAINFHDGPLPRYAGLNAPAWALMNRETQYGITWHKMTVRADEGDILEQVLFDIATDETSLSLNTRCFAAALESFGNLIQRLASGQSQPQSQDSTQRSYFARDQKPALLGTLNFHQTDAQALEALVRALDFGPYFNPLATAKWVIDGDVLWVTAARARLSSQNDPVFQPGEVLEVSKDAITVQTVEGALEIHGLIRLSGEAVSPQEVAAERGLEPGVVLPPLDPEARDRLEHRTPEIARAERFWLPRLERFNSLDCPYLSPVGDLQKSWTEVRIELPSNWTPRGDHGEVLLSGLIAWLARICRREELIVPIRGLGPTPPALECAFSDYALLEVRLDPEETLEDLAGRLGQEVQALKATESWLTDVIRRSPALAHREEFRDQSWAEVEIVVTDRIEAQVPLKPHVALSLQIERSGGAVRLVSQDARVDPADCIAMSKQIKSAFESFSGGSTIGRADLLGPALRQQVLEDWNRTMQPATGPSTVDKAFEDQVSRTPNRAAVHFEGSALSYAELDQQANGLAHRLVRSGVRPGDRIGIYVERSLDLPVAVLAVLKVGAAYVPLDPSYPRDRIAFMIENSGLRTMLTHREQIHTLPATSGIEVIRIDQDRTSIKAPPEQTADPTHLCYVIYTSGSTGQPKGVMVEHRNVINFFQGMDETIIRSDADHPGVWFAVTSLSFDISVLELLWTLARGFEVVVYLDRKPGQSTHAQHAPESARHIDFGLFYWGND
;
A
#
# COMPACT_ATOMS: atom_id res chain seq x y z
N MET A 1 -54.99 23.66 0.53
CA MET A 1 -53.83 23.03 1.19
C MET A 1 -53.74 21.62 0.68
N LEU A 2 -52.58 21.22 0.13
CA LEU A 2 -52.32 19.81 -0.20
C LEU A 2 -52.33 18.98 1.09
N GLN A 3 -52.84 17.75 1.06
CA GLN A 3 -52.88 16.89 2.23
C GLN A 3 -51.45 16.42 2.55
N GLN A 4 -50.98 16.65 3.77
CA GLN A 4 -49.72 16.07 4.25
C GLN A 4 -49.91 14.57 4.50
N PHE A 5 -48.84 13.80 4.31
CA PHE A 5 -48.79 12.36 4.56
C PHE A 5 -47.46 12.02 5.21
N SER A 6 -47.38 10.83 5.78
CA SER A 6 -46.17 10.30 6.40
C SER A 6 -45.59 9.11 5.62
N CYS A 7 -44.27 8.94 5.63
CA CYS A 7 -43.63 7.86 4.91
C CYS A 7 -42.35 7.32 5.56
N PHE A 8 -41.94 6.14 5.12
CA PHE A 8 -40.58 5.61 5.29
C PHE A 8 -39.85 5.62 3.96
N LEU A 9 -38.52 5.79 4.02
CA LEU A 9 -37.64 5.67 2.87
C LEU A 9 -36.73 4.44 3.05
N ILE A 10 -36.53 3.66 1.98
CA ILE A 10 -35.56 2.55 1.94
C ILE A 10 -34.71 2.63 0.67
N GLY A 11 -33.39 2.55 0.82
CA GLY A 11 -32.47 2.68 -0.30
C GLY A 11 -31.04 3.06 0.08
N SER A 12 -30.15 3.10 -0.90
CA SER A 12 -28.71 3.21 -0.66
C SER A 12 -27.99 4.19 -1.60
N ASP A 13 -28.72 5.12 -2.25
CA ASP A 13 -28.15 6.09 -3.20
C ASP A 13 -28.57 7.54 -2.91
N THR A 14 -27.84 8.48 -3.50
CA THR A 14 -28.07 9.93 -3.50
C THR A 14 -29.48 10.34 -3.96
N LEU A 15 -30.11 9.57 -4.87
CA LEU A 15 -31.48 9.84 -5.32
C LEU A 15 -32.47 9.82 -4.15
N LEU A 16 -32.28 8.92 -3.19
CA LEU A 16 -33.11 8.83 -1.99
C LEU A 16 -33.02 10.12 -1.18
N MET A 17 -31.81 10.68 -1.02
CA MET A 17 -31.61 11.91 -0.25
C MET A 17 -32.31 13.09 -0.90
N GLU A 18 -32.20 13.24 -2.22
CA GLU A 18 -32.83 14.34 -2.95
C GLU A 18 -34.36 14.22 -2.96
N CYS A 19 -34.90 13.01 -3.14
CA CYS A 19 -36.33 12.75 -2.96
C CYS A 19 -36.78 13.04 -1.51
N GLY A 20 -35.98 12.66 -0.52
CA GLY A 20 -36.23 12.94 0.89
C GLY A 20 -36.28 14.44 1.21
N LYS A 21 -35.35 15.23 0.67
CA LYS A 21 -35.37 16.71 0.78
C LYS A 21 -36.65 17.27 0.18
N LEU A 22 -37.06 16.81 -0.99
CA LEU A 22 -38.28 17.28 -1.64
C LEU A 22 -39.55 16.98 -0.82
N LEU A 23 -39.59 15.84 -0.12
CA LEU A 23 -40.67 15.51 0.82
C LEU A 23 -40.70 16.48 2.01
N ILE A 24 -39.53 16.76 2.61
CA ILE A 24 -39.40 17.69 3.74
C ILE A 24 -39.81 19.11 3.32
N ASP A 25 -39.31 19.59 2.17
CA ASP A 25 -39.58 20.93 1.66
C ASP A 25 -41.08 21.15 1.37
N ARG A 26 -41.81 20.09 1.03
CA ARG A 26 -43.27 20.13 0.83
C ARG A 26 -44.09 19.82 2.08
N GLY A 27 -43.43 19.66 3.23
CA GLY A 27 -44.06 19.47 4.53
C GLY A 27 -44.62 18.07 4.77
N HIS A 28 -44.13 17.05 4.06
CA HIS A 28 -44.44 15.65 4.35
C HIS A 28 -43.56 15.13 5.48
N SER A 29 -44.05 14.14 6.25
CA SER A 29 -43.35 13.61 7.42
C SER A 29 -42.58 12.33 7.08
N ILE A 30 -41.26 12.31 7.24
CA ILE A 30 -40.45 11.09 7.12
C ILE A 30 -40.27 10.47 8.51
N ARG A 31 -40.74 9.24 8.71
CA ARG A 31 -40.69 8.52 9.99
C ARG A 31 -39.34 7.87 10.27
N GLY A 32 -38.66 7.46 9.20
CA GLY A 32 -37.31 6.93 9.27
C GLY A 32 -36.77 6.56 7.89
N VAL A 33 -35.46 6.31 7.87
CA VAL A 33 -34.70 5.95 6.68
C VAL A 33 -33.96 4.63 6.94
N LEU A 34 -34.20 3.63 6.09
CA LEU A 34 -33.53 2.33 6.14
C LEU A 34 -32.44 2.30 5.07
N THR A 35 -31.17 2.24 5.46
CA THR A 35 -30.04 2.32 4.52
C THR A 35 -28.80 1.63 5.07
N ASP A 36 -28.02 0.97 4.21
CA ASP A 36 -26.67 0.49 4.53
C ASP A 36 -25.57 1.44 4.01
N ASN A 37 -25.94 2.61 3.48
CA ASN A 37 -25.02 3.60 2.93
C ASN A 37 -24.68 4.69 3.98
N PRO A 38 -23.41 4.82 4.41
CA PRO A 38 -22.99 5.81 5.40
C PRO A 38 -23.28 7.27 5.02
N ARG A 39 -23.29 7.61 3.72
CA ARG A 39 -23.61 8.97 3.26
C ARG A 39 -25.09 9.29 3.43
N VAL A 40 -25.96 8.31 3.16
CA VAL A 40 -27.42 8.46 3.33
C VAL A 40 -27.76 8.52 4.82
N GLU A 41 -27.10 7.70 5.65
CA GLU A 41 -27.21 7.74 7.10
C GLU A 41 -26.83 9.12 7.66
N ALA A 42 -25.66 9.65 7.27
CA ALA A 42 -25.21 10.98 7.70
C ALA A 42 -26.20 12.09 7.29
N TRP A 43 -26.73 12.02 6.06
CA TRP A 43 -27.75 12.96 5.60
C TRP A 43 -29.01 12.90 6.46
N ALA A 44 -29.56 11.71 6.69
CA ALA A 44 -30.79 11.54 7.46
C ALA A 44 -30.64 12.01 8.92
N LEU A 45 -29.54 11.67 9.59
CA LEU A 45 -29.23 12.14 10.94
C LEU A 45 -29.11 13.67 11.00
N SER A 46 -28.49 14.29 10.00
CA SER A 46 -28.36 15.77 9.95
C SER A 46 -29.71 16.50 9.80
N HIS A 47 -30.76 15.81 9.35
CA HIS A 47 -32.13 16.33 9.25
C HIS A 47 -33.01 15.89 10.43
N GLY A 48 -32.43 15.28 11.47
CA GLY A 48 -33.15 14.82 12.66
C GLY A 48 -34.05 13.61 12.42
N LEU A 49 -33.79 12.83 11.37
CA LEU A 49 -34.54 11.62 11.04
C LEU A 49 -33.95 10.38 11.75
N ASN A 50 -34.82 9.44 12.11
CA ASN A 50 -34.39 8.14 12.61
C ASN A 50 -33.78 7.32 11.46
N VAL A 51 -32.65 6.66 11.71
CA VAL A 51 -31.96 5.82 10.74
C VAL A 51 -31.79 4.41 11.29
N GLU A 52 -32.03 3.42 10.43
CA GLU A 52 -31.70 2.03 10.71
C GLU A 52 -30.71 1.48 9.67
N SER A 53 -29.53 1.10 10.15
CA SER A 53 -28.40 0.68 9.31
C SER A 53 -28.48 -0.78 8.86
N SER A 54 -29.37 -1.58 9.48
CA SER A 54 -29.54 -2.99 9.17
C SER A 54 -30.73 -3.24 8.24
N LEU A 55 -30.44 -3.59 6.99
CA LEU A 55 -31.46 -4.06 6.02
C LEU A 55 -31.85 -5.54 6.22
N LYS A 56 -31.46 -6.19 7.33
CA LYS A 56 -31.70 -7.64 7.54
C LYS A 56 -33.12 -7.97 7.99
N ASP A 57 -33.77 -7.08 8.75
CA ASP A 57 -35.17 -7.21 9.14
C ASP A 57 -35.93 -5.88 8.96
N PRO A 58 -36.26 -5.52 7.71
CA PRO A 58 -37.02 -4.28 7.44
C PRO A 58 -38.40 -4.30 8.10
N GLN A 59 -39.02 -5.46 8.26
CA GLN A 59 -40.38 -5.57 8.79
C GLN A 59 -40.46 -5.14 10.25
N GLY A 60 -39.53 -5.61 11.09
CA GLY A 60 -39.50 -5.25 12.51
C GLY A 60 -39.50 -3.74 12.69
N ILE A 61 -38.67 -3.06 11.90
CA ILE A 61 -38.52 -1.60 11.91
C ILE A 61 -39.79 -0.90 11.41
N LEU A 62 -40.29 -1.30 10.24
CA LEU A 62 -41.45 -0.65 9.60
C LEU A 62 -42.76 -0.86 10.38
N SER A 63 -42.83 -1.83 11.30
CA SER A 63 -44.05 -2.11 12.06
C SER A 63 -44.20 -1.29 13.35
N HIS A 64 -43.21 -0.46 13.72
CA HIS A 64 -43.20 0.27 14.98
C HIS A 64 -44.19 1.44 15.07
N GLU A 65 -44.50 2.10 13.95
CA GLU A 65 -45.40 3.26 13.91
C GLU A 65 -46.27 3.20 12.64
N ALA A 66 -47.46 3.79 12.68
CA ALA A 66 -48.34 3.91 11.52
C ALA A 66 -47.88 5.02 10.55
N TYR A 67 -47.92 4.74 9.25
CA TYR A 67 -47.56 5.69 8.20
C TYR A 67 -48.28 5.40 6.88
N ASP A 68 -48.30 6.38 5.96
CA ASP A 68 -49.08 6.28 4.72
C ASP A 68 -48.37 5.52 3.60
N TYR A 69 -47.10 5.85 3.33
CA TYR A 69 -46.36 5.37 2.16
C TYR A 69 -44.98 4.79 2.50
N LEU A 70 -44.57 3.73 1.81
CA LEU A 70 -43.18 3.25 1.79
C LEU A 70 -42.57 3.57 0.43
N PHE A 71 -41.48 4.35 0.39
CA PHE A 71 -40.75 4.61 -0.85
C PHE A 71 -39.45 3.79 -0.88
N SER A 72 -39.37 2.87 -1.84
CA SER A 72 -38.16 2.16 -2.23
C SER A 72 -37.49 2.91 -3.38
N ILE A 73 -36.30 3.45 -3.13
CA ILE A 73 -35.55 4.23 -4.12
C ILE A 73 -34.17 3.63 -4.20
N THR A 74 -33.76 3.11 -5.37
CA THR A 74 -32.44 2.48 -5.59
C THR A 74 -32.14 1.32 -4.62
N HIS A 75 -33.18 0.61 -4.14
CA HIS A 75 -33.03 -0.53 -3.25
C HIS A 75 -32.98 -1.84 -4.04
N LEU A 76 -31.79 -2.43 -4.17
CA LEU A 76 -31.54 -3.59 -5.06
C LEU A 76 -31.88 -4.96 -4.43
N ARG A 77 -32.75 -5.01 -3.42
CA ARG A 77 -33.15 -6.26 -2.73
C ARG A 77 -34.67 -6.39 -2.70
N MET A 78 -35.15 -7.64 -2.69
CA MET A 78 -36.58 -7.91 -2.55
C MET A 78 -37.04 -7.56 -1.14
N ILE A 79 -38.17 -6.85 -1.04
CA ILE A 79 -38.83 -6.52 0.23
C ILE A 79 -39.86 -7.62 0.54
N SER A 80 -39.92 -8.07 1.80
CA SER A 80 -40.79 -9.18 2.18
C SER A 80 -42.28 -8.83 2.02
N ALA A 81 -43.10 -9.87 1.82
CA ALA A 81 -44.55 -9.70 1.69
C ALA A 81 -45.18 -9.06 2.95
N GLU A 82 -44.62 -9.31 4.14
CA GLU A 82 -45.08 -8.67 5.36
C GLU A 82 -44.74 -7.18 5.38
N ALA A 83 -43.50 -6.81 5.06
CA ALA A 83 -43.08 -5.41 5.01
C ALA A 83 -43.90 -4.60 3.98
N LEU A 84 -44.28 -5.18 2.84
CA LEU A 84 -45.14 -4.51 1.85
C LEU A 84 -46.57 -4.23 2.33
N ARG A 85 -47.03 -4.82 3.44
CA ARG A 85 -48.37 -4.61 4.03
C ARG A 85 -48.40 -3.56 5.15
N THR A 86 -47.23 -3.10 5.61
CA THR A 86 -47.11 -2.11 6.68
C THR A 86 -47.59 -0.69 6.33
N PRO A 87 -47.43 -0.15 5.10
CA PRO A 87 -47.99 1.17 4.79
C PRO A 87 -49.52 1.16 4.71
N GLN A 88 -50.17 2.20 5.24
CA GLN A 88 -51.64 2.33 5.20
C GLN A 88 -52.21 2.55 3.80
N ARG A 89 -51.41 3.09 2.87
CA ARG A 89 -51.84 3.39 1.50
C ARG A 89 -51.09 2.55 0.47
N LEU A 90 -49.82 2.88 0.18
CA LEU A 90 -49.06 2.20 -0.88
C LEU A 90 -47.57 2.04 -0.54
N ALA A 91 -47.02 0.92 -0.98
CA ALA A 91 -45.60 0.72 -1.14
C ALA A 91 -45.22 1.05 -2.60
N ILE A 92 -44.28 1.97 -2.81
CA ILE A 92 -43.92 2.55 -4.11
C ILE A 92 -42.44 2.32 -4.37
N ASN A 93 -42.08 1.87 -5.57
CA ASN A 93 -40.69 1.71 -6.01
C ASN A 93 -40.37 2.66 -7.16
N PHE A 94 -39.13 3.14 -7.17
CA PHE A 94 -38.49 3.74 -8.34
C PHE A 94 -37.81 2.66 -9.16
N HIS A 95 -38.12 2.61 -10.46
CA HIS A 95 -37.45 1.77 -11.45
C HIS A 95 -36.86 2.64 -12.56
N ASP A 96 -35.61 2.38 -12.93
CA ASP A 96 -34.84 3.15 -13.91
C ASP A 96 -35.09 2.73 -15.37
N GLY A 97 -36.23 2.07 -15.63
CA GLY A 97 -36.66 1.66 -16.96
C GLY A 97 -38.16 1.91 -17.25
N PRO A 98 -38.58 1.89 -18.53
CA PRO A 98 -39.96 2.10 -18.94
C PRO A 98 -40.78 0.81 -18.82
N LEU A 99 -41.29 0.52 -17.62
CA LEU A 99 -42.09 -0.68 -17.35
C LEU A 99 -43.32 -0.76 -18.27
N PRO A 100 -43.68 -1.96 -18.74
CA PRO A 100 -43.19 -3.29 -18.34
C PRO A 100 -41.85 -3.72 -18.96
N ARG A 101 -41.29 -2.94 -19.90
CA ARG A 101 -40.02 -3.25 -20.53
C ARG A 101 -38.87 -2.97 -19.55
N TYR A 102 -37.82 -3.78 -19.65
CA TYR A 102 -36.58 -3.65 -18.89
C TYR A 102 -36.77 -3.72 -17.37
N ALA A 103 -37.66 -4.58 -16.88
CA ALA A 103 -37.74 -4.91 -15.46
C ALA A 103 -36.43 -5.59 -14.97
N GLY A 104 -36.14 -5.52 -13.68
CA GLY A 104 -34.95 -6.10 -13.08
C GLY A 104 -33.78 -5.13 -12.98
N LEU A 105 -32.57 -5.56 -13.36
CA LEU A 105 -31.33 -4.83 -13.06
C LEU A 105 -30.58 -4.38 -14.32
N ASN A 106 -29.85 -3.27 -14.17
CA ASN A 106 -29.00 -2.66 -15.22
C ASN A 106 -29.79 -2.30 -16.49
N ALA A 107 -31.03 -1.88 -16.31
CA ALA A 107 -31.99 -1.64 -17.38
C ALA A 107 -31.48 -0.67 -18.48
N PRO A 108 -30.76 0.42 -18.16
CA PRO A 108 -30.22 1.32 -19.18
C PRO A 108 -29.22 0.65 -20.13
N ALA A 109 -28.34 -0.21 -19.60
CA ALA A 109 -27.35 -0.92 -20.42
C ALA A 109 -28.03 -1.87 -21.42
N TRP A 110 -29.08 -2.58 -20.99
CA TRP A 110 -29.86 -3.46 -21.86
C TRP A 110 -30.61 -2.70 -22.95
N ALA A 111 -31.11 -1.51 -22.64
CA ALA A 111 -31.78 -0.66 -23.62
C ALA A 111 -30.80 -0.18 -24.72
N LEU A 112 -29.59 0.22 -24.32
CA LEU A 112 -28.53 0.60 -25.24
C LEU A 112 -28.11 -0.59 -26.12
N MET A 113 -27.89 -1.77 -25.55
CA MET A 113 -27.56 -2.99 -26.30
C MET A 113 -28.67 -3.38 -27.29
N ASN A 114 -29.93 -3.18 -26.92
CA ASN A 114 -31.08 -3.42 -27.80
C ASN A 114 -31.29 -2.31 -28.84
N ARG A 115 -30.44 -1.28 -28.85
CA ARG A 115 -30.49 -0.13 -29.77
C ARG A 115 -31.82 0.65 -29.70
N GLU A 116 -32.35 0.79 -28.48
CA GLU A 116 -33.51 1.65 -28.26
C GLU A 116 -33.21 3.11 -28.65
N THR A 117 -34.19 3.77 -29.24
CA THR A 117 -34.12 5.20 -29.57
C THR A 117 -34.90 6.05 -28.58
N GLN A 118 -35.76 5.43 -27.77
CA GLN A 118 -36.52 6.06 -26.70
C GLN A 118 -36.46 5.19 -25.45
N TYR A 119 -36.38 5.84 -24.30
CA TYR A 119 -36.30 5.19 -22.98
C TYR A 119 -37.15 5.91 -21.95
N GLY A 120 -37.04 5.53 -20.68
CA GLY A 120 -37.77 6.19 -19.61
C GLY A 120 -37.54 5.59 -18.23
N ILE A 121 -38.21 6.18 -17.25
CA ILE A 121 -38.23 5.73 -15.85
C ILE A 121 -39.65 5.53 -15.38
N THR A 122 -39.84 4.74 -14.31
CA THR A 122 -41.16 4.42 -13.79
C THR A 122 -41.21 4.45 -12.26
N TRP A 123 -42.21 5.12 -11.70
CA TRP A 123 -42.65 4.95 -10.33
C TRP A 123 -43.87 4.02 -10.32
N HIS A 124 -43.81 2.92 -9.59
CA HIS A 124 -44.86 1.92 -9.60
C HIS A 124 -45.13 1.35 -8.21
N LYS A 125 -46.30 0.71 -8.06
CA LYS A 125 -46.65 -0.02 -6.84
C LYS A 125 -45.74 -1.23 -6.67
N MET A 126 -45.26 -1.47 -5.46
CA MET A 126 -44.51 -2.69 -5.13
C MET A 126 -45.44 -3.89 -4.99
N THR A 127 -44.96 -5.04 -5.45
CA THR A 127 -45.58 -6.34 -5.24
C THR A 127 -44.53 -7.34 -4.78
N VAL A 128 -44.92 -8.58 -4.49
CA VAL A 128 -43.97 -9.66 -4.17
C VAL A 128 -43.12 -10.07 -5.38
N ARG A 129 -43.50 -9.67 -6.60
CA ARG A 129 -42.72 -9.88 -7.83
C ARG A 129 -42.03 -8.57 -8.24
N ALA A 130 -40.83 -8.69 -8.80
CA ALA A 130 -40.00 -7.57 -9.22
C ALA A 130 -40.66 -6.78 -10.36
N ASP A 131 -40.87 -5.49 -10.11
CA ASP A 131 -41.29 -4.46 -11.07
C ASP A 131 -42.59 -4.71 -11.83
N GLU A 132 -43.55 -5.40 -11.22
CA GLU A 132 -44.81 -5.76 -11.88
C GLU A 132 -46.05 -4.96 -11.46
N GLY A 133 -45.96 -4.18 -10.40
CA GLY A 133 -47.15 -3.48 -9.90
C GLY A 133 -47.58 -2.32 -10.80
N ASP A 134 -48.81 -1.85 -10.59
CA ASP A 134 -49.39 -0.79 -11.40
C ASP A 134 -48.52 0.49 -11.39
N ILE A 135 -48.40 1.12 -12.56
CA ILE A 135 -47.65 2.33 -12.81
C ILE A 135 -48.38 3.53 -12.19
N LEU A 136 -47.66 4.34 -11.42
CA LEU A 136 -48.15 5.57 -10.81
C LEU A 136 -47.68 6.80 -11.58
N GLU A 137 -46.43 6.76 -12.06
CA GLU A 137 -45.85 7.77 -12.94
C GLU A 137 -44.84 7.12 -13.87
N GLN A 138 -44.83 7.52 -15.14
CA GLN A 138 -43.82 7.12 -16.11
C GLN A 138 -43.45 8.31 -16.98
N VAL A 139 -42.14 8.51 -17.20
CA VAL A 139 -41.62 9.58 -18.04
C VAL A 139 -40.76 8.94 -19.12
N LEU A 140 -41.04 9.28 -20.38
CA LEU A 140 -40.30 8.82 -21.54
C LEU A 140 -39.45 9.95 -22.12
N PHE A 141 -38.32 9.61 -22.70
CA PHE A 141 -37.40 10.55 -23.34
C PHE A 141 -36.53 9.86 -24.40
N ASP A 142 -36.07 10.61 -25.39
CA ASP A 142 -35.26 10.08 -26.50
C ASP A 142 -33.81 9.79 -26.08
N ILE A 143 -33.20 8.70 -26.56
CA ILE A 143 -31.80 8.37 -26.31
C ILE A 143 -30.91 9.09 -27.34
N ALA A 144 -29.88 9.79 -26.89
CA ALA A 144 -28.88 10.39 -27.78
C ALA A 144 -27.99 9.32 -28.42
N THR A 145 -27.48 9.59 -29.62
CA THR A 145 -26.70 8.59 -30.39
C THR A 145 -25.40 8.16 -29.72
N ASP A 146 -24.82 9.04 -28.91
CA ASP A 146 -23.56 8.86 -28.16
C ASP A 146 -23.79 8.51 -26.67
N GLU A 147 -25.04 8.28 -26.26
CA GLU A 147 -25.41 8.00 -24.88
C GLU A 147 -24.76 6.68 -24.41
N THR A 148 -24.12 6.71 -23.25
CA THR A 148 -23.53 5.55 -22.55
C THR A 148 -24.39 5.14 -21.36
N SER A 149 -24.09 4.00 -20.74
CA SER A 149 -24.81 3.60 -19.52
C SER A 149 -24.66 4.64 -18.41
N LEU A 150 -23.50 5.30 -18.28
CA LEU A 150 -23.32 6.41 -17.34
C LEU A 150 -24.26 7.59 -17.65
N SER A 151 -24.25 8.09 -18.89
CA SER A 151 -25.03 9.28 -19.22
C SER A 151 -26.53 8.99 -19.21
N LEU A 152 -26.95 7.80 -19.65
CA LEU A 152 -28.35 7.39 -19.61
C LEU A 152 -28.85 7.24 -18.17
N ASN A 153 -28.05 6.64 -17.27
CA ASN A 153 -28.37 6.58 -15.84
C ASN A 153 -28.50 7.99 -15.24
N THR A 154 -27.60 8.91 -15.59
CA THR A 154 -27.65 10.31 -15.13
C THR A 154 -28.94 10.98 -15.58
N ARG A 155 -29.40 10.70 -16.80
CA ARG A 155 -30.66 11.19 -17.33
C ARG A 155 -31.87 10.56 -16.64
N CYS A 156 -31.84 9.25 -16.35
CA CYS A 156 -32.85 8.57 -15.54
C CYS A 156 -32.96 9.22 -14.15
N PHE A 157 -31.83 9.54 -13.52
CA PHE A 157 -31.80 10.24 -12.23
C PHE A 157 -32.48 11.62 -12.30
N ALA A 158 -32.16 12.42 -13.31
CA ALA A 158 -32.78 13.73 -13.51
C ALA A 158 -34.30 13.62 -13.72
N ALA A 159 -34.73 12.68 -14.59
CA ALA A 159 -36.14 12.40 -14.83
C ALA A 159 -36.86 11.87 -13.58
N ALA A 160 -36.17 11.09 -12.74
CA ALA A 160 -36.70 10.59 -11.47
C ALA A 160 -37.03 11.73 -10.51
N LEU A 161 -36.15 12.72 -10.36
CA LEU A 161 -36.39 13.87 -9.47
C LEU A 161 -37.56 14.73 -9.92
N GLU A 162 -37.64 15.03 -11.22
CA GLU A 162 -38.75 15.81 -11.78
C GLU A 162 -40.08 15.08 -11.59
N SER A 163 -40.13 13.81 -11.99
CA SER A 163 -41.35 12.97 -11.90
C SER A 163 -41.76 12.69 -10.47
N PHE A 164 -40.80 12.56 -9.52
CA PHE A 164 -41.11 12.38 -8.11
C PHE A 164 -41.87 13.57 -7.54
N GLY A 165 -41.51 14.79 -7.95
CA GLY A 165 -42.27 16.00 -7.61
C GLY A 165 -43.72 15.91 -8.06
N ASN A 166 -43.98 15.48 -9.29
CA ASN A 166 -45.34 15.33 -9.81
C ASN A 166 -46.11 14.19 -9.11
N LEU A 167 -45.41 13.10 -8.78
CA LEU A 167 -45.96 11.96 -8.04
C LEU A 167 -46.46 12.37 -6.65
N ILE A 168 -45.61 12.99 -5.83
CA ILE A 168 -46.01 13.33 -4.45
C ILE A 168 -47.15 14.35 -4.41
N GLN A 169 -47.24 15.25 -5.39
CA GLN A 169 -48.38 16.17 -5.53
C GLN A 169 -49.69 15.42 -5.83
N ARG A 170 -49.66 14.41 -6.70
CA ARG A 170 -50.83 13.57 -7.00
C ARG A 170 -51.22 12.67 -5.82
N LEU A 171 -50.25 12.13 -5.09
CA LEU A 171 -50.50 11.38 -3.85
C LEU A 171 -51.16 12.26 -2.79
N ALA A 172 -50.66 13.49 -2.59
CA ALA A 172 -51.18 14.46 -1.63
C ALA A 172 -52.58 15.01 -1.98
N SER A 173 -52.97 14.97 -3.26
CA SER A 173 -54.30 15.36 -3.72
C SER A 173 -55.27 14.19 -3.84
N GLY A 174 -54.82 12.95 -3.60
CA GLY A 174 -55.63 11.74 -3.75
C GLY A 174 -55.98 11.42 -5.22
N GLN A 175 -55.27 12.01 -6.18
CA GLN A 175 -55.56 11.92 -7.61
C GLN A 175 -54.69 10.87 -8.36
N SER A 176 -54.05 9.93 -7.64
CA SER A 176 -53.31 8.86 -8.30
C SER A 176 -54.27 7.82 -8.90
N GLN A 177 -54.27 7.65 -10.22
CA GLN A 177 -54.91 6.53 -10.91
C GLN A 177 -53.82 5.57 -11.39
N PRO A 178 -53.55 4.46 -10.67
CA PRO A 178 -52.57 3.48 -11.10
C PRO A 178 -53.00 2.84 -12.43
N GLN A 179 -52.04 2.65 -13.34
CA GLN A 179 -52.25 2.01 -14.63
C GLN A 179 -51.63 0.61 -14.63
N SER A 180 -52.41 -0.41 -14.97
CA SER A 180 -51.88 -1.77 -15.06
C SER A 180 -50.92 -1.92 -16.24
N GLN A 181 -49.86 -2.68 -16.02
CA GLN A 181 -48.85 -2.94 -17.03
C GLN A 181 -49.34 -3.94 -18.08
N ASP A 182 -48.93 -3.77 -19.34
CA ASP A 182 -49.17 -4.76 -20.42
C ASP A 182 -48.14 -5.90 -20.34
N SER A 183 -48.55 -7.03 -19.77
CA SER A 183 -47.66 -8.18 -19.60
C SER A 183 -47.05 -8.72 -20.91
N THR A 184 -47.63 -8.44 -22.07
CA THR A 184 -47.11 -8.91 -23.36
C THR A 184 -45.84 -8.20 -23.80
N GLN A 185 -45.57 -7.01 -23.25
CA GLN A 185 -44.39 -6.18 -23.54
C GLN A 185 -43.28 -6.38 -22.50
N ARG A 186 -43.47 -7.27 -21.52
CA ARG A 186 -42.54 -7.41 -20.40
C ARG A 186 -41.21 -8.04 -20.82
N SER A 187 -40.11 -7.37 -20.49
CA SER A 187 -38.76 -7.95 -20.49
C SER A 187 -38.16 -7.85 -19.10
N TYR A 188 -37.36 -8.84 -18.70
CA TYR A 188 -36.80 -8.93 -17.35
C TYR A 188 -35.35 -9.37 -17.40
N PHE A 189 -34.50 -8.66 -16.67
CA PHE A 189 -33.07 -8.89 -16.61
C PHE A 189 -32.64 -9.23 -15.19
N ALA A 190 -32.18 -10.48 -14.99
CA ALA A 190 -31.77 -10.96 -13.68
C ALA A 190 -30.38 -10.44 -13.28
N ARG A 191 -30.06 -10.51 -11.98
CA ARG A 191 -28.75 -10.09 -11.44
C ARG A 191 -27.56 -10.80 -12.08
N ASP A 192 -27.69 -12.11 -12.31
CA ASP A 192 -26.62 -12.95 -12.85
C ASP A 192 -26.62 -12.96 -14.39
N GLN A 193 -27.48 -12.16 -15.03
CA GLN A 193 -27.53 -12.08 -16.49
C GLN A 193 -26.42 -11.15 -17.01
N LYS A 194 -25.67 -11.62 -18.01
CA LYS A 194 -24.54 -10.91 -18.62
C LYS A 194 -24.77 -10.72 -20.13
N PRO A 195 -24.13 -9.72 -20.76
CA PRO A 195 -24.14 -9.55 -22.21
C PRO A 195 -23.62 -10.80 -22.92
N ALA A 196 -24.02 -10.97 -24.19
CA ALA A 196 -23.49 -12.02 -25.04
C ALA A 196 -21.95 -11.99 -25.07
N LEU A 197 -21.33 -13.18 -25.06
CA LEU A 197 -19.87 -13.36 -25.05
C LEU A 197 -19.14 -12.58 -23.95
N LEU A 198 -19.85 -12.22 -22.86
CA LEU A 198 -19.34 -11.40 -21.75
C LEU A 198 -18.70 -10.09 -22.23
N GLY A 199 -19.27 -9.46 -23.26
CA GLY A 199 -18.75 -8.19 -23.80
C GLY A 199 -17.59 -8.33 -24.79
N THR A 200 -17.24 -9.56 -25.20
CA THR A 200 -16.17 -9.79 -26.17
C THR A 200 -16.63 -9.39 -27.58
N LEU A 201 -15.85 -8.55 -28.27
CA LEU A 201 -16.13 -8.13 -29.65
C LEU A 201 -15.92 -9.31 -30.61
N ASN A 202 -16.95 -9.63 -31.40
CA ASN A 202 -16.92 -10.71 -32.38
C ASN A 202 -17.25 -10.18 -33.78
N PHE A 203 -16.22 -9.78 -34.51
CA PHE A 203 -16.34 -9.19 -35.85
C PHE A 203 -16.94 -10.15 -36.89
N HIS A 204 -16.86 -11.46 -36.65
CA HIS A 204 -17.31 -12.50 -37.58
C HIS A 204 -18.79 -12.84 -37.47
N GLN A 205 -19.48 -12.37 -36.42
CA GLN A 205 -20.88 -12.74 -36.15
C GLN A 205 -21.77 -11.56 -35.76
N THR A 206 -21.20 -10.38 -35.54
CA THR A 206 -21.95 -9.21 -35.06
C THR A 206 -21.73 -8.02 -35.99
N ASP A 207 -22.79 -7.26 -36.27
CA ASP A 207 -22.72 -6.04 -37.08
C ASP A 207 -22.05 -4.87 -36.32
N ALA A 208 -21.53 -3.90 -37.05
CA ALA A 208 -20.79 -2.78 -36.47
C ALA A 208 -21.64 -1.94 -35.50
N GLN A 209 -22.93 -1.73 -35.78
CA GLN A 209 -23.81 -0.93 -34.92
C GLN A 209 -24.10 -1.63 -33.59
N ALA A 210 -24.26 -2.96 -33.60
CA ALA A 210 -24.43 -3.77 -32.41
C ALA A 210 -23.16 -3.77 -31.54
N LEU A 211 -21.97 -3.81 -32.15
CA LEU A 211 -20.70 -3.70 -31.41
C LEU A 211 -20.49 -2.29 -30.83
N GLU A 212 -20.81 -1.23 -31.57
CA GLU A 212 -20.78 0.15 -31.03
C GLU A 212 -21.76 0.31 -29.84
N ALA A 213 -22.98 -0.21 -29.98
CA ALA A 213 -23.98 -0.20 -28.91
C ALA A 213 -23.51 -0.97 -27.68
N LEU A 214 -22.85 -2.12 -27.86
CA LEU A 214 -22.26 -2.89 -26.77
C LEU A 214 -21.17 -2.10 -26.04
N VAL A 215 -20.26 -1.42 -26.76
CA VAL A 215 -19.21 -0.59 -26.14
C VAL A 215 -19.82 0.52 -25.29
N ARG A 216 -20.79 1.28 -25.83
CA ARG A 216 -21.48 2.34 -25.09
C ARG A 216 -22.27 1.82 -23.89
N ALA A 217 -22.94 0.67 -24.03
CA ALA A 217 -23.72 0.05 -22.97
C ALA A 217 -22.86 -0.46 -21.80
N LEU A 218 -21.59 -0.80 -22.06
CA LEU A 218 -20.66 -1.26 -21.03
C LEU A 218 -19.79 -0.14 -20.44
N ASP A 219 -20.01 1.11 -20.85
CA ASP A 219 -19.40 2.27 -20.23
C ASP A 219 -20.24 2.82 -19.06
N PHE A 220 -19.81 2.47 -17.85
CA PHE A 220 -20.35 2.95 -16.57
C PHE A 220 -19.51 4.10 -15.98
N GLY A 221 -18.50 4.58 -16.71
CA GLY A 221 -17.53 5.56 -16.26
C GLY A 221 -16.82 5.15 -14.96
N PRO A 222 -16.83 5.99 -13.90
CA PRO A 222 -16.10 5.72 -12.67
C PRO A 222 -16.84 4.78 -11.71
N TYR A 223 -18.05 4.31 -12.05
CA TYR A 223 -18.86 3.47 -11.17
C TYR A 223 -18.64 1.98 -11.42
N PHE A 224 -19.04 1.16 -10.45
CA PHE A 224 -18.96 -0.29 -10.59
C PHE A 224 -19.79 -0.75 -11.80
N ASN A 225 -19.15 -1.53 -12.68
CA ASN A 225 -19.83 -2.18 -13.80
C ASN A 225 -20.15 -3.65 -13.43
N PRO A 226 -21.41 -3.98 -13.13
CA PRO A 226 -21.81 -5.33 -12.73
C PRO A 226 -21.98 -6.29 -13.92
N LEU A 227 -21.89 -5.81 -15.16
CA LEU A 227 -22.10 -6.61 -16.36
C LEU A 227 -20.78 -7.20 -16.84
N ALA A 228 -20.01 -6.46 -17.63
CA ALA A 228 -18.72 -6.85 -18.20
C ALA A 228 -18.07 -5.61 -18.84
N THR A 229 -16.79 -5.68 -19.20
CA THR A 229 -16.18 -4.67 -20.08
C THR A 229 -16.35 -5.07 -21.54
N ALA A 230 -16.52 -4.09 -22.43
CA ALA A 230 -16.30 -4.34 -23.85
C ALA A 230 -14.81 -4.67 -24.05
N LYS A 231 -14.51 -5.81 -24.68
CA LYS A 231 -13.14 -6.31 -24.78
C LYS A 231 -12.84 -6.95 -26.11
N TRP A 232 -11.62 -6.78 -26.55
CA TRP A 232 -11.06 -7.41 -27.73
C TRP A 232 -9.99 -8.40 -27.30
N VAL A 233 -10.22 -9.67 -27.62
CA VAL A 233 -9.26 -10.76 -27.43
C VAL A 233 -8.44 -10.91 -28.71
N ILE A 234 -7.12 -10.77 -28.61
CA ILE A 234 -6.19 -10.86 -29.74
C ILE A 234 -4.87 -11.48 -29.29
N ASP A 235 -4.39 -12.50 -30.01
CA ASP A 235 -3.11 -13.19 -29.76
C ASP A 235 -2.85 -13.61 -28.31
N GLY A 236 -3.89 -14.05 -27.59
CA GLY A 236 -3.77 -14.46 -26.19
C GLY A 236 -3.68 -13.30 -25.20
N ASP A 237 -4.00 -12.07 -25.63
CA ASP A 237 -4.12 -10.88 -24.79
C ASP A 237 -5.54 -10.31 -24.83
N VAL A 238 -5.88 -9.54 -23.79
CA VAL A 238 -7.17 -8.86 -23.66
C VAL A 238 -6.97 -7.35 -23.58
N LEU A 239 -7.63 -6.64 -24.49
CA LEU A 239 -7.70 -5.18 -24.50
C LEU A 239 -9.12 -4.74 -24.19
N TRP A 240 -9.28 -3.82 -23.25
CA TRP A 240 -10.57 -3.18 -23.00
C TRP A 240 -10.80 -2.09 -24.03
N VAL A 241 -11.98 -2.10 -24.63
CA VAL A 241 -12.41 -1.12 -25.62
C VAL A 241 -13.31 -0.11 -24.93
N THR A 242 -12.87 1.14 -24.86
CA THR A 242 -13.58 2.22 -24.18
C THR A 242 -14.39 3.11 -25.13
N ALA A 243 -14.06 3.09 -26.42
CA ALA A 243 -14.76 3.83 -27.44
C ALA A 243 -14.68 3.11 -28.78
N ALA A 244 -15.81 3.04 -29.48
CA ALA A 244 -15.91 2.54 -30.83
C ALA A 244 -16.99 3.28 -31.61
N ARG A 245 -16.90 3.26 -32.94
CA ARG A 245 -17.86 3.91 -33.84
C ARG A 245 -18.19 3.00 -35.02
N ALA A 246 -19.46 2.80 -35.32
CA ALA A 246 -19.86 2.06 -36.50
C ALA A 246 -19.79 2.95 -37.76
N ARG A 247 -19.24 2.38 -38.82
CA ARG A 247 -19.27 2.92 -40.18
C ARG A 247 -20.13 2.00 -41.04
N LEU A 248 -21.26 2.53 -41.51
CA LEU A 248 -22.17 1.79 -42.38
C LEU A 248 -21.55 1.59 -43.76
N SER A 249 -21.71 0.39 -44.30
CA SER A 249 -21.30 0.09 -45.67
C SER A 249 -22.14 0.87 -46.67
N SER A 250 -21.49 1.51 -47.63
CA SER A 250 -22.15 2.13 -48.80
C SER A 250 -22.28 1.12 -49.94
N GLN A 251 -23.22 1.32 -50.87
CA GLN A 251 -23.37 0.45 -52.05
C GLN A 251 -22.14 0.43 -52.96
N ASN A 252 -21.23 1.40 -52.81
CA ASN A 252 -20.01 1.51 -53.60
C ASN A 252 -18.76 1.04 -52.84
N ASP A 253 -18.90 0.58 -51.60
CA ASP A 253 -17.76 0.12 -50.81
C ASP A 253 -17.24 -1.22 -51.35
N PRO A 254 -15.92 -1.45 -51.31
CA PRO A 254 -15.35 -2.76 -51.63
C PRO A 254 -15.93 -3.83 -50.71
N VAL A 255 -16.09 -5.06 -51.25
CA VAL A 255 -16.52 -6.21 -50.44
C VAL A 255 -15.31 -6.73 -49.66
N PHE A 256 -15.29 -6.44 -48.37
CA PHE A 256 -14.31 -6.96 -47.42
C PHE A 256 -14.88 -8.15 -46.67
N GLN A 257 -14.02 -9.05 -46.19
CA GLN A 257 -14.48 -10.17 -45.35
C GLN A 257 -14.57 -9.75 -43.87
N PRO A 258 -15.52 -10.31 -43.09
CA PRO A 258 -15.56 -10.07 -41.65
C PRO A 258 -14.23 -10.38 -40.97
N GLY A 259 -13.80 -9.50 -40.05
CA GLY A 259 -12.51 -9.57 -39.37
C GLY A 259 -11.34 -8.93 -40.13
N GLU A 260 -11.52 -8.47 -41.37
CA GLU A 260 -10.46 -7.79 -42.12
C GLU A 260 -10.17 -6.39 -41.55
N VAL A 261 -8.91 -6.10 -41.25
CA VAL A 261 -8.43 -4.77 -40.87
C VAL A 261 -8.43 -3.89 -42.12
N LEU A 262 -9.17 -2.78 -42.08
CA LEU A 262 -9.34 -1.88 -43.23
C LEU A 262 -8.39 -0.69 -43.17
N GLU A 263 -8.20 -0.15 -41.97
CA GLU A 263 -7.41 1.05 -41.73
C GLU A 263 -6.79 1.01 -40.34
N VAL A 264 -5.55 1.48 -40.23
CA VAL A 264 -4.88 1.71 -38.95
C VAL A 264 -4.39 3.16 -38.96
N SER A 265 -4.83 3.92 -37.98
CA SER A 265 -4.42 5.30 -37.76
C SER A 265 -3.86 5.44 -36.34
N LYS A 266 -3.40 6.66 -36.01
CA LYS A 266 -2.94 6.97 -34.66
C LYS A 266 -4.03 6.70 -33.60
N ASP A 267 -5.27 7.05 -33.94
CA ASP A 267 -6.37 7.11 -32.97
C ASP A 267 -7.40 6.01 -33.17
N ALA A 268 -7.30 5.17 -34.22
CA ALA A 268 -8.25 4.09 -34.46
C ALA A 268 -7.70 2.91 -35.27
N ILE A 269 -8.19 1.70 -34.97
CA ILE A 269 -8.13 0.53 -35.85
C ILE A 269 -9.55 0.25 -36.38
N THR A 270 -9.70 0.20 -37.70
CA THR A 270 -10.98 -0.07 -38.36
C THR A 270 -11.03 -1.51 -38.82
N VAL A 271 -12.02 -2.27 -38.34
CA VAL A 271 -12.20 -3.70 -38.66
C VAL A 271 -13.54 -3.93 -39.34
N GLN A 272 -13.54 -4.63 -40.46
CA GLN A 272 -14.75 -5.09 -41.13
C GLN A 272 -15.53 -6.05 -40.24
N THR A 273 -16.85 -5.87 -40.17
CA THR A 273 -17.76 -6.77 -39.44
C THR A 273 -18.66 -7.52 -40.42
N VAL A 274 -19.65 -8.28 -39.92
CA VAL A 274 -20.66 -8.92 -40.79
C VAL A 274 -21.40 -7.88 -41.64
N GLU A 275 -21.67 -6.70 -41.07
CA GLU A 275 -22.30 -5.57 -41.77
C GLU A 275 -21.72 -4.24 -41.25
N GLY A 276 -21.13 -3.45 -42.15
CA GLY A 276 -20.38 -2.25 -41.78
C GLY A 276 -18.99 -2.55 -41.20
N ALA A 277 -18.26 -1.50 -40.85
CA ALA A 277 -16.96 -1.56 -40.20
C ALA A 277 -17.00 -0.90 -38.82
N LEU A 278 -16.25 -1.41 -37.86
CA LEU A 278 -16.12 -0.85 -36.52
C LEU A 278 -14.77 -0.13 -36.40
N GLU A 279 -14.80 1.16 -36.11
CA GLU A 279 -13.62 1.93 -35.73
C GLU A 279 -13.40 1.79 -34.22
N ILE A 280 -12.25 1.28 -33.79
CA ILE A 280 -11.90 1.03 -32.39
C ILE A 280 -10.90 2.11 -31.96
N HIS A 281 -11.29 3.00 -31.03
CA HIS A 281 -10.51 4.21 -30.71
C HIS A 281 -9.75 4.14 -29.38
N GLY A 282 -10.41 3.73 -28.31
CA GLY A 282 -9.82 3.76 -26.96
C GLY A 282 -9.49 2.35 -26.45
N LEU A 283 -8.20 2.08 -26.21
CA LEU A 283 -7.71 0.78 -25.75
C LEU A 283 -6.99 0.88 -24.40
N ILE A 284 -7.28 -0.06 -23.51
CA ILE A 284 -6.62 -0.16 -22.21
C ILE A 284 -6.19 -1.62 -21.99
N ARG A 285 -4.95 -1.82 -21.54
CA ARG A 285 -4.42 -3.13 -21.16
C ARG A 285 -4.99 -3.60 -19.83
N LEU A 286 -4.85 -4.91 -19.53
CA LEU A 286 -5.22 -5.47 -18.22
C LEU A 286 -4.54 -4.75 -17.04
N SER A 287 -3.34 -4.21 -17.23
CA SER A 287 -2.61 -3.39 -16.24
C SER A 287 -3.27 -2.03 -15.95
N GLY A 288 -4.30 -1.63 -16.70
CA GLY A 288 -4.90 -0.29 -16.62
C GLY A 288 -4.16 0.77 -17.44
N GLU A 289 -3.08 0.42 -18.12
CA GLU A 289 -2.34 1.30 -19.03
C GLU A 289 -3.18 1.60 -20.28
N ALA A 290 -3.38 2.88 -20.59
CA ALA A 290 -3.97 3.31 -21.85
C ALA A 290 -2.94 3.19 -22.97
N VAL A 291 -3.32 2.57 -24.08
CA VAL A 291 -2.44 2.33 -25.24
C VAL A 291 -3.11 2.84 -26.51
N SER A 292 -2.32 3.39 -27.43
CA SER A 292 -2.88 3.87 -28.69
C SER A 292 -3.20 2.69 -29.63
N PRO A 293 -4.24 2.81 -30.47
CA PRO A 293 -4.51 1.80 -31.51
C PRO A 293 -3.33 1.56 -32.46
N GLN A 294 -2.53 2.58 -32.76
CA GLN A 294 -1.33 2.41 -33.58
C GLN A 294 -0.24 1.56 -32.89
N GLU A 295 -0.01 1.75 -31.59
CA GLU A 295 0.95 0.93 -30.83
C GLU A 295 0.49 -0.53 -30.79
N VAL A 296 -0.79 -0.76 -30.49
CA VAL A 296 -1.37 -2.11 -30.51
C VAL A 296 -1.23 -2.76 -31.88
N ALA A 297 -1.52 -2.01 -32.96
CA ALA A 297 -1.37 -2.52 -34.31
C ALA A 297 0.09 -2.89 -34.65
N ALA A 298 1.06 -2.06 -34.25
CA ALA A 298 2.47 -2.34 -34.44
C ALA A 298 2.95 -3.56 -33.63
N GLU A 299 2.49 -3.71 -32.39
CA GLU A 299 2.83 -4.83 -31.51
C GLU A 299 2.26 -6.17 -32.01
N ARG A 300 1.08 -6.14 -32.63
CA ARG A 300 0.35 -7.34 -33.10
C ARG A 300 0.43 -7.58 -34.60
N GLY A 301 1.17 -6.74 -35.34
CA GLY A 301 1.29 -6.86 -36.79
C GLY A 301 -0.04 -6.67 -37.52
N LEU A 302 -0.90 -5.77 -37.04
CA LEU A 302 -2.16 -5.43 -37.69
C LEU A 302 -1.92 -4.38 -38.77
N GLU A 303 -2.04 -4.79 -40.02
CA GLU A 303 -1.96 -3.92 -41.19
C GLU A 303 -3.23 -4.06 -42.04
N PRO A 304 -3.60 -3.04 -42.86
CA PRO A 304 -4.71 -3.16 -43.79
C PRO A 304 -4.61 -4.44 -44.65
N GLY A 305 -5.70 -5.22 -44.68
CA GLY A 305 -5.80 -6.52 -45.35
C GLY A 305 -5.52 -7.74 -44.46
N VAL A 306 -5.02 -7.56 -43.24
CA VAL A 306 -4.92 -8.65 -42.25
C VAL A 306 -6.32 -9.09 -41.80
N VAL A 307 -6.57 -10.39 -41.77
CA VAL A 307 -7.84 -10.96 -41.32
C VAL A 307 -7.68 -11.55 -39.93
N LEU A 308 -8.38 -10.96 -38.96
CA LEU A 308 -8.41 -11.47 -37.60
C LEU A 308 -9.13 -12.83 -37.56
N PRO A 309 -8.61 -13.81 -36.80
CA PRO A 309 -9.29 -15.09 -36.67
C PRO A 309 -10.63 -14.93 -35.93
N PRO A 310 -11.64 -15.79 -36.22
CA PRO A 310 -12.84 -15.85 -35.39
C PRO A 310 -12.48 -16.35 -33.99
N LEU A 311 -13.37 -16.10 -33.02
CA LEU A 311 -13.26 -16.69 -31.69
C LEU A 311 -13.24 -18.22 -31.80
N ASP A 312 -12.38 -18.85 -31.00
CA ASP A 312 -12.32 -20.31 -30.90
C ASP A 312 -13.72 -20.89 -30.58
N PRO A 313 -14.18 -21.94 -31.29
CA PRO A 313 -15.51 -22.49 -31.09
C PRO A 313 -15.78 -23.01 -29.67
N GLU A 314 -14.78 -23.56 -28.98
CA GLU A 314 -14.92 -24.04 -27.59
C GLU A 314 -14.99 -22.85 -26.63
N ALA A 315 -14.12 -21.86 -26.80
CA ALA A 315 -14.18 -20.60 -26.06
C ALA A 315 -15.56 -19.94 -26.19
N ARG A 316 -16.08 -19.86 -27.42
CA ARG A 316 -17.40 -19.30 -27.70
C ARG A 316 -18.50 -20.09 -27.00
N ASP A 317 -18.52 -21.41 -27.16
CA ASP A 317 -19.53 -22.28 -26.54
C ASP A 317 -19.58 -22.12 -25.01
N ARG A 318 -18.40 -22.03 -24.37
CA ARG A 318 -18.29 -21.78 -22.93
C ARG A 318 -18.82 -20.41 -22.53
N LEU A 319 -18.45 -19.35 -23.25
CA LEU A 319 -18.96 -18.00 -22.98
C LEU A 319 -20.49 -17.95 -23.12
N GLU A 320 -21.06 -18.61 -24.12
CA GLU A 320 -22.51 -18.63 -24.37
C GLU A 320 -23.27 -19.43 -23.31
N HIS A 321 -22.80 -20.63 -22.96
CA HIS A 321 -23.58 -21.56 -22.14
C HIS A 321 -23.27 -21.51 -20.64
N ARG A 322 -22.10 -20.99 -20.24
CA ARG A 322 -21.65 -20.97 -18.83
C ARG A 322 -21.68 -19.59 -18.18
N THR A 323 -22.30 -18.62 -18.85
CA THR A 323 -22.44 -17.25 -18.36
C THR A 323 -23.03 -17.17 -16.94
N PRO A 324 -24.10 -17.92 -16.59
CA PRO A 324 -24.66 -17.87 -15.23
C PRO A 324 -23.70 -18.35 -14.15
N GLU A 325 -22.91 -19.40 -14.41
CA GLU A 325 -21.89 -19.92 -13.50
C GLU A 325 -20.78 -18.89 -13.29
N ILE A 326 -20.29 -18.28 -14.38
CA ILE A 326 -19.26 -17.24 -14.34
C ILE A 326 -19.75 -16.02 -13.55
N ALA A 327 -20.98 -15.57 -13.79
CA ALA A 327 -21.59 -14.46 -13.08
C ALA A 327 -21.72 -14.73 -11.57
N ARG A 328 -22.06 -15.97 -11.17
CA ARG A 328 -22.11 -16.37 -9.77
C ARG A 328 -20.72 -16.44 -9.14
N ALA A 329 -19.72 -16.93 -9.88
CA ALA A 329 -18.35 -16.99 -9.41
C ALA A 329 -17.79 -15.59 -9.07
N GLU A 330 -18.14 -14.54 -9.83
CA GLU A 330 -17.75 -13.17 -9.49
C GLU A 330 -18.15 -12.76 -8.07
N ARG A 331 -19.31 -13.21 -7.57
CA ARG A 331 -19.77 -12.91 -6.20
C ARG A 331 -18.93 -13.59 -5.12
N PHE A 332 -18.28 -14.70 -5.47
CA PHE A 332 -17.34 -15.40 -4.63
C PHE A 332 -15.96 -14.72 -4.64
N TRP A 333 -15.50 -14.23 -5.80
CA TRP A 333 -14.17 -13.67 -5.99
C TRP A 333 -14.04 -12.19 -5.64
N LEU A 334 -15.02 -11.35 -6.00
CA LEU A 334 -14.93 -9.90 -5.81
C LEU A 334 -14.64 -9.50 -4.35
N PRO A 335 -15.34 -10.04 -3.33
CA PRO A 335 -15.02 -9.71 -1.94
C PRO A 335 -13.61 -10.17 -1.51
N ARG A 336 -13.09 -11.26 -2.09
CA ARG A 336 -11.73 -11.76 -1.81
C ARG A 336 -10.68 -10.85 -2.44
N LEU A 337 -10.90 -10.40 -3.68
CA LEU A 337 -10.04 -9.44 -4.36
C LEU A 337 -10.00 -8.10 -3.62
N GLU A 338 -11.14 -7.63 -3.10
CA GLU A 338 -11.21 -6.39 -2.33
C GLU A 338 -10.48 -6.48 -0.98
N ARG A 339 -10.50 -7.64 -0.33
CA ARG A 339 -9.75 -7.91 0.92
C ARG A 339 -8.28 -8.28 0.69
N PHE A 340 -7.90 -8.64 -0.53
CA PHE A 340 -6.54 -9.07 -0.87
C PHE A 340 -5.53 -7.99 -0.50
N ASN A 341 -4.36 -8.39 -0.03
CA ASN A 341 -3.19 -7.53 0.17
C ASN A 341 -1.97 -8.31 -0.26
N SER A 342 -1.00 -7.66 -0.91
CA SER A 342 0.24 -8.30 -1.30
C SER A 342 0.99 -8.87 -0.09
N LEU A 343 1.71 -9.97 -0.33
CA LEU A 343 2.51 -10.64 0.68
C LEU A 343 3.84 -9.91 0.84
N ASP A 344 4.05 -9.31 2.01
CA ASP A 344 5.31 -8.64 2.37
C ASP A 344 6.35 -9.69 2.79
N CYS A 345 6.88 -10.40 1.80
CA CYS A 345 7.86 -11.46 2.02
C CYS A 345 9.26 -10.85 2.17
N PRO A 346 9.97 -11.08 3.29
CA PRO A 346 11.19 -10.34 3.66
C PRO A 346 12.40 -10.59 2.72
N TYR A 347 12.31 -11.58 1.83
CA TYR A 347 13.38 -11.94 0.88
C TYR A 347 13.20 -11.28 -0.49
N LEU A 348 12.12 -10.55 -0.72
CA LEU A 348 11.85 -9.91 -2.01
C LEU A 348 12.51 -8.53 -2.06
N SER A 349 13.38 -8.34 -3.04
CA SER A 349 13.96 -7.04 -3.37
C SER A 349 13.08 -6.27 -4.37
N PRO A 350 13.00 -4.93 -4.28
CA PRO A 350 12.24 -4.10 -5.22
C PRO A 350 12.97 -3.82 -6.56
N VAL A 351 14.16 -4.39 -6.78
CA VAL A 351 15.03 -4.05 -7.92
C VAL A 351 14.52 -4.67 -9.23
N GLY A 352 14.56 -3.87 -10.30
CA GLY A 352 13.95 -4.13 -11.60
C GLY A 352 14.81 -4.86 -12.65
N ASP A 353 14.17 -5.00 -13.80
CA ASP A 353 14.43 -5.86 -14.97
C ASP A 353 14.38 -7.37 -14.71
N LEU A 354 13.40 -8.01 -15.37
CA LEU A 354 13.19 -9.45 -15.37
C LEU A 354 14.35 -10.14 -16.10
N GLN A 355 15.43 -10.41 -15.39
CA GLN A 355 16.46 -11.32 -15.88
C GLN A 355 15.90 -12.74 -15.93
N LYS A 356 16.35 -13.50 -16.95
CA LYS A 356 15.95 -14.90 -17.19
C LYS A 356 16.77 -15.90 -16.37
N SER A 357 17.33 -15.50 -15.23
CA SER A 357 18.02 -16.42 -14.32
C SER A 357 17.14 -16.71 -13.11
N TRP A 358 17.14 -17.98 -12.72
CA TRP A 358 16.25 -18.50 -11.69
C TRP A 358 17.04 -19.51 -10.86
N THR A 359 16.76 -19.51 -9.55
CA THR A 359 17.26 -20.51 -8.62
C THR A 359 16.13 -21.47 -8.30
N GLU A 360 16.39 -22.77 -8.47
CA GLU A 360 15.46 -23.84 -8.18
C GLU A 360 16.04 -24.78 -7.11
N VAL A 361 15.24 -25.06 -6.07
CA VAL A 361 15.61 -26.00 -5.01
C VAL A 361 14.48 -27.01 -4.80
N ARG A 362 14.78 -28.30 -4.97
CA ARG A 362 13.88 -29.37 -4.51
C ARG A 362 13.97 -29.47 -2.99
N ILE A 363 12.81 -29.44 -2.33
CA ILE A 363 12.74 -29.57 -0.88
C ILE A 363 12.56 -31.04 -0.52
N GLU A 364 13.52 -31.58 0.23
CA GLU A 364 13.40 -32.91 0.82
C GLU A 364 12.59 -32.82 2.10
N LEU A 365 11.37 -33.37 2.06
CA LEU A 365 10.53 -33.55 3.24
C LEU A 365 11.21 -34.54 4.21
N PRO A 366 11.01 -34.38 5.53
CA PRO A 366 11.68 -35.21 6.51
C PRO A 366 11.23 -36.67 6.43
N SER A 367 12.09 -37.61 6.83
CA SER A 367 11.83 -39.06 6.67
C SER A 367 10.65 -39.57 7.51
N ASN A 368 10.29 -38.85 8.57
CA ASN A 368 9.12 -39.09 9.41
C ASN A 368 7.86 -38.33 8.93
N TRP A 369 7.90 -37.71 7.75
CA TRP A 369 6.74 -37.07 7.13
C TRP A 369 5.70 -38.12 6.74
N THR A 370 4.74 -38.36 7.62
CA THR A 370 3.59 -39.24 7.40
C THR A 370 2.31 -38.54 7.85
N PRO A 371 1.86 -37.50 7.12
CA PRO A 371 0.69 -36.73 7.50
C PRO A 371 -0.58 -37.60 7.47
N ARG A 372 -1.58 -37.24 8.29
CA ARG A 372 -2.90 -37.86 8.24
C ARG A 372 -3.79 -37.09 7.25
N GLY A 373 -4.46 -37.80 6.34
CA GLY A 373 -5.39 -37.19 5.38
C GLY A 373 -4.81 -37.06 3.98
N ASP A 374 -5.26 -36.05 3.23
CA ASP A 374 -4.75 -35.77 1.87
C ASP A 374 -3.35 -35.14 1.98
N HIS A 375 -2.33 -35.86 1.49
CA HIS A 375 -0.95 -35.42 1.60
C HIS A 375 -0.68 -34.08 0.89
N GLY A 376 -1.36 -33.81 -0.24
CA GLY A 376 -1.21 -32.56 -0.98
C GLY A 376 -1.82 -31.39 -0.23
N GLU A 377 -3.00 -31.56 0.38
CA GLU A 377 -3.64 -30.51 1.18
C GLU A 377 -2.88 -30.20 2.48
N VAL A 378 -2.34 -31.22 3.16
CA VAL A 378 -1.49 -31.02 4.35
C VAL A 378 -0.19 -30.31 3.99
N LEU A 379 0.41 -30.68 2.85
CA LEU A 379 1.62 -30.03 2.35
C LEU A 379 1.38 -28.57 1.97
N LEU A 380 0.27 -28.28 1.26
CA LEU A 380 -0.18 -26.92 0.97
C LEU A 380 -0.31 -26.09 2.25
N SER A 381 -0.96 -26.66 3.26
CA SER A 381 -1.17 -26.02 4.56
C SER A 381 0.14 -25.71 5.28
N GLY A 382 1.13 -26.61 5.19
CA GLY A 382 2.44 -26.40 5.82
C GLY A 382 3.25 -25.30 5.16
N LEU A 383 3.18 -25.19 3.83
CA LEU A 383 3.81 -24.10 3.09
C LEU A 383 3.14 -22.75 3.38
N ILE A 384 1.82 -22.72 3.48
CA ILE A 384 1.07 -21.52 3.89
C ILE A 384 1.45 -21.12 5.32
N ALA A 385 1.54 -22.07 6.25
CA ALA A 385 1.95 -21.80 7.62
C ALA A 385 3.38 -21.23 7.70
N TRP A 386 4.31 -21.79 6.92
CA TRP A 386 5.66 -21.24 6.79
C TRP A 386 5.64 -19.82 6.22
N LEU A 387 4.91 -19.60 5.11
CA LEU A 387 4.82 -18.31 4.43
C LEU A 387 4.25 -17.23 5.36
N ALA A 388 3.16 -17.56 6.06
CA ALA A 388 2.54 -16.68 7.04
C ALA A 388 3.51 -16.28 8.17
N ARG A 389 4.32 -17.23 8.65
CA ARG A 389 5.31 -16.99 9.71
C ARG A 389 6.45 -16.08 9.25
N ILE A 390 6.97 -16.26 8.03
CA ILE A 390 8.04 -15.39 7.51
C ILE A 390 7.52 -13.99 7.17
N CYS A 391 6.28 -13.88 6.67
CA CYS A 391 5.62 -12.61 6.40
C CYS A 391 5.04 -11.95 7.67
N ARG A 392 5.13 -12.61 8.82
CA ARG A 392 4.58 -12.17 10.13
C ARG A 392 3.09 -11.80 10.07
N ARG A 393 2.29 -12.62 9.40
CA ARG A 393 0.83 -12.44 9.28
C ARG A 393 0.08 -13.66 9.78
N GLU A 394 -1.02 -13.44 10.47
CA GLU A 394 -1.98 -14.48 10.84
C GLU A 394 -3.15 -14.56 9.85
N GLU A 395 -3.41 -13.49 9.12
CA GLU A 395 -4.42 -13.42 8.07
C GLU A 395 -3.75 -13.05 6.73
N LEU A 396 -3.95 -13.89 5.73
CA LEU A 396 -3.38 -13.72 4.39
C LEU A 396 -4.31 -14.31 3.33
N ILE A 397 -4.26 -13.73 2.13
CA ILE A 397 -4.88 -14.32 0.94
C ILE A 397 -3.76 -14.73 0.00
N VAL A 398 -3.67 -16.02 -0.30
CA VAL A 398 -2.56 -16.59 -1.07
C VAL A 398 -3.01 -16.88 -2.51
N PRO A 399 -2.32 -16.37 -3.53
CA PRO A 399 -2.55 -16.77 -4.92
C PRO A 399 -2.09 -18.21 -5.15
N ILE A 400 -3.01 -19.07 -5.60
CA ILE A 400 -2.75 -20.48 -5.87
C ILE A 400 -3.19 -20.85 -7.28
N ARG A 401 -2.28 -21.47 -8.04
CA ARG A 401 -2.59 -22.06 -9.35
C ARG A 401 -2.88 -23.56 -9.24
N GLY A 402 -3.76 -24.05 -10.10
CA GLY A 402 -4.07 -25.49 -10.21
C GLY A 402 -5.05 -26.05 -9.16
N LEU A 403 -5.75 -25.18 -8.42
CA LEU A 403 -6.85 -25.59 -7.53
C LEU A 403 -8.23 -25.55 -8.18
N GLY A 404 -8.45 -24.72 -9.20
CA GLY A 404 -9.75 -24.58 -9.87
C GLY A 404 -9.68 -24.89 -11.37
N PRO A 405 -10.83 -25.07 -12.03
CA PRO A 405 -10.88 -25.23 -13.48
C PRO A 405 -10.41 -23.92 -14.14
N THR A 406 -9.33 -23.98 -14.93
CA THR A 406 -9.02 -22.91 -15.90
C THR A 406 -9.69 -23.29 -17.21
N PRO A 407 -10.57 -22.46 -17.78
CA PRO A 407 -11.18 -22.75 -19.06
C PRO A 407 -10.11 -22.77 -20.16
N PRO A 408 -9.94 -23.88 -20.91
CA PRO A 408 -9.19 -23.89 -22.15
C PRO A 408 -9.72 -22.81 -23.11
N ALA A 409 -8.83 -22.24 -23.92
CA ALA A 409 -9.12 -21.25 -24.97
C ALA A 409 -9.61 -19.86 -24.48
N LEU A 410 -9.66 -19.60 -23.17
CA LEU A 410 -9.97 -18.29 -22.57
C LEU A 410 -8.99 -17.92 -21.46
N GLU A 411 -7.79 -18.49 -21.46
CA GLU A 411 -6.77 -18.31 -20.42
C GLU A 411 -6.34 -16.84 -20.27
N CYS A 412 -6.52 -16.03 -21.30
CA CYS A 412 -6.23 -14.60 -21.28
C CYS A 412 -7.31 -13.74 -20.60
N ALA A 413 -8.56 -14.21 -20.58
CA ALA A 413 -9.71 -13.48 -20.04
C ALA A 413 -10.04 -13.92 -18.59
N PHE A 414 -9.56 -15.08 -18.17
CA PHE A 414 -9.73 -15.61 -16.83
C PHE A 414 -8.39 -15.64 -16.09
N SER A 415 -8.44 -15.39 -14.79
CA SER A 415 -7.28 -15.63 -13.95
C SER A 415 -6.99 -17.13 -13.86
N ASP A 416 -5.72 -17.51 -13.77
CA ASP A 416 -5.32 -18.87 -13.40
C ASP A 416 -5.08 -19.03 -11.89
N TYR A 417 -5.27 -17.94 -11.14
CA TYR A 417 -5.13 -17.91 -9.70
C TYR A 417 -6.48 -18.04 -9.00
N ALA A 418 -6.58 -19.05 -8.15
CA ALA A 418 -7.52 -19.07 -7.04
C ALA A 418 -6.91 -18.27 -5.87
N LEU A 419 -7.71 -17.46 -5.19
CA LEU A 419 -7.31 -16.71 -4.01
C LEU A 419 -7.76 -17.45 -2.75
N LEU A 420 -6.84 -18.14 -2.09
CA LEU A 420 -7.12 -18.87 -0.85
C LEU A 420 -7.03 -17.94 0.35
N GLU A 421 -8.16 -17.71 1.02
CA GLU A 421 -8.22 -16.92 2.26
C GLU A 421 -7.83 -17.80 3.45
N VAL A 422 -6.81 -17.37 4.19
CA VAL A 422 -6.25 -18.12 5.31
C VAL A 422 -6.22 -17.22 6.53
N ARG A 423 -6.79 -17.75 7.61
CA ARG A 423 -6.55 -17.27 8.98
C ARG A 423 -5.86 -18.38 9.75
N LEU A 424 -4.76 -18.09 10.42
CA LEU A 424 -4.03 -19.07 11.24
C LEU A 424 -4.32 -18.87 12.72
N ASP A 425 -4.40 -19.98 13.44
CA ASP A 425 -4.30 -20.01 14.91
C ASP A 425 -2.90 -20.52 15.29
N PRO A 426 -2.05 -19.71 15.95
CA PRO A 426 -0.69 -20.14 16.30
C PRO A 426 -0.64 -21.33 17.26
N GLU A 427 -1.73 -21.65 17.94
CA GLU A 427 -1.83 -22.79 18.85
C GLU A 427 -2.38 -24.06 18.17
N GLU A 428 -2.84 -23.99 16.91
CA GLU A 428 -3.31 -25.18 16.17
C GLU A 428 -2.15 -26.01 15.61
N THR A 429 -2.39 -27.31 15.39
CA THR A 429 -1.43 -28.19 14.70
C THR A 429 -1.55 -28.08 13.18
N LEU A 430 -0.57 -28.62 12.45
CA LEU A 430 -0.63 -28.62 10.99
C LEU A 430 -1.84 -29.41 10.47
N GLU A 431 -2.19 -30.53 11.11
CA GLU A 431 -3.34 -31.35 10.75
C GLU A 431 -4.67 -30.62 10.99
N ASP A 432 -4.78 -29.84 12.08
CA ASP A 432 -5.96 -29.02 12.37
C ASP A 432 -6.15 -27.94 11.29
N LEU A 433 -5.05 -27.24 10.93
CA LEU A 433 -5.05 -26.27 9.84
C LEU A 433 -5.48 -26.93 8.52
N ALA A 434 -4.91 -28.08 8.17
CA ALA A 434 -5.23 -28.78 6.93
C ALA A 434 -6.70 -29.22 6.88
N GLY A 435 -7.25 -29.73 7.99
CA GLY A 435 -8.66 -30.10 8.08
C GLY A 435 -9.60 -28.90 7.87
N ARG A 436 -9.23 -27.72 8.39
CA ARG A 436 -9.99 -26.48 8.22
C ARG A 436 -9.85 -25.90 6.81
N LEU A 437 -8.63 -25.83 6.28
CA LEU A 437 -8.37 -25.34 4.92
C LEU A 437 -8.95 -26.25 3.85
N GLY A 438 -9.12 -27.55 4.11
CA GLY A 438 -9.75 -28.48 3.18
C GLY A 438 -11.12 -27.99 2.71
N GLN A 439 -11.97 -27.42 3.58
CA GLN A 439 -13.27 -26.90 3.18
C GLN A 439 -13.17 -25.71 2.20
N GLU A 440 -12.25 -24.79 2.46
CA GLU A 440 -12.00 -23.65 1.59
C GLU A 440 -11.42 -24.12 0.24
N VAL A 441 -10.46 -25.04 0.26
CA VAL A 441 -9.88 -25.65 -0.95
C VAL A 441 -10.95 -26.33 -1.80
N GLN A 442 -11.91 -27.05 -1.19
CA GLN A 442 -13.03 -27.65 -1.93
C GLN A 442 -13.98 -26.59 -2.51
N ALA A 443 -14.23 -25.48 -1.80
CA ALA A 443 -15.00 -24.37 -2.32
C ALA A 443 -14.31 -23.72 -3.54
N LEU A 444 -12.98 -23.56 -3.49
CA LEU A 444 -12.19 -23.06 -4.63
C LEU A 444 -12.23 -24.03 -5.83
N LYS A 445 -12.12 -25.35 -5.58
CA LYS A 445 -12.22 -26.39 -6.63
C LYS A 445 -13.60 -26.39 -7.31
N ALA A 446 -14.66 -26.08 -6.57
CA ALA A 446 -16.03 -26.09 -7.06
C ALA A 446 -16.48 -24.78 -7.73
N THR A 447 -15.68 -23.71 -7.61
CA THR A 447 -16.01 -22.39 -8.14
C THR A 447 -15.23 -22.13 -9.43
N GLU A 448 -15.91 -21.68 -10.48
CA GLU A 448 -15.25 -21.23 -11.71
C GLU A 448 -14.22 -20.14 -11.42
N SER A 449 -13.20 -20.02 -12.27
CA SER A 449 -12.27 -18.88 -12.16
C SER A 449 -12.98 -17.54 -12.40
N TRP A 450 -12.30 -16.44 -12.08
CA TRP A 450 -12.78 -15.08 -12.24
C TRP A 450 -12.26 -14.41 -13.51
N LEU A 451 -13.08 -13.54 -14.09
CA LEU A 451 -12.69 -12.67 -15.20
C LEU A 451 -11.70 -11.62 -14.74
N THR A 452 -10.57 -11.49 -15.45
CA THR A 452 -9.54 -10.48 -15.14
C THR A 452 -10.07 -9.05 -15.26
N ASP A 453 -11.12 -8.83 -16.07
CA ASP A 453 -11.79 -7.54 -16.22
C ASP A 453 -12.48 -7.02 -14.94
N VAL A 454 -12.71 -7.88 -13.93
CA VAL A 454 -13.35 -7.47 -12.68
C VAL A 454 -12.52 -6.43 -11.93
N ILE A 455 -11.19 -6.47 -12.08
CA ILE A 455 -10.25 -5.50 -11.51
C ILE A 455 -10.59 -4.10 -12.03
N ARG A 456 -10.89 -3.96 -13.31
CA ARG A 456 -11.23 -2.67 -13.91
C ARG A 456 -12.65 -2.24 -13.61
N ARG A 457 -13.58 -3.19 -13.60
CA ARG A 457 -14.99 -2.91 -13.34
C ARG A 457 -15.22 -2.45 -11.91
N SER A 458 -14.37 -2.82 -10.96
CA SER A 458 -14.43 -2.39 -9.57
C SER A 458 -13.59 -1.13 -9.33
N PRO A 459 -14.20 0.01 -8.96
CA PRO A 459 -13.45 1.20 -8.55
C PRO A 459 -12.54 0.94 -7.34
N ALA A 460 -12.93 0.00 -6.47
CA ALA A 460 -12.13 -0.41 -5.31
C ALA A 460 -10.83 -1.13 -5.71
N LEU A 461 -10.79 -1.75 -6.90
CA LEU A 461 -9.63 -2.50 -7.40
C LEU A 461 -8.84 -1.72 -8.45
N ALA A 462 -9.51 -0.99 -9.35
CA ALA A 462 -8.89 -0.32 -10.50
C ALA A 462 -7.84 0.75 -10.13
N HIS A 463 -7.90 1.27 -8.90
CA HIS A 463 -6.98 2.28 -8.39
C HIS A 463 -5.79 1.72 -7.62
N ARG A 464 -5.79 0.42 -7.31
CA ARG A 464 -4.77 -0.25 -6.53
C ARG A 464 -3.57 -0.58 -7.41
N GLU A 465 -2.37 -0.19 -6.97
CA GLU A 465 -1.13 -0.30 -7.73
C GLU A 465 -0.76 -1.77 -7.97
N GLU A 466 -1.00 -2.62 -6.98
CA GLU A 466 -0.63 -4.04 -7.01
C GLU A 466 -1.30 -4.84 -8.12
N PHE A 467 -2.49 -4.42 -8.56
CA PHE A 467 -3.18 -5.04 -9.69
C PHE A 467 -2.72 -4.50 -11.05
N ARG A 468 -2.14 -3.30 -11.08
CA ARG A 468 -1.61 -2.67 -12.30
C ARG A 468 -0.25 -3.23 -12.67
N ASP A 469 0.64 -3.35 -11.70
CA ASP A 469 1.98 -3.92 -11.88
C ASP A 469 2.02 -5.45 -11.75
N GLN A 470 0.89 -6.07 -11.40
CA GLN A 470 0.73 -7.51 -11.15
C GLN A 470 1.50 -8.04 -9.93
N SER A 471 1.95 -7.15 -9.03
CA SER A 471 2.65 -7.53 -7.80
C SER A 471 1.78 -8.31 -6.81
N TRP A 472 0.45 -8.28 -6.98
CA TRP A 472 -0.48 -9.13 -6.23
C TRP A 472 -0.19 -10.64 -6.35
N ALA A 473 0.51 -11.08 -7.40
CA ALA A 473 0.88 -12.48 -7.60
C ALA A 473 2.41 -12.71 -7.63
N GLU A 474 3.20 -11.81 -7.02
CA GLU A 474 4.67 -11.96 -6.94
C GLU A 474 5.12 -13.20 -6.17
N VAL A 475 4.31 -13.64 -5.21
CA VAL A 475 4.48 -14.90 -4.48
C VAL A 475 3.29 -15.79 -4.76
N GLU A 476 3.53 -16.98 -5.32
CA GLU A 476 2.50 -17.94 -5.68
C GLU A 476 2.75 -19.34 -5.09
N ILE A 477 1.67 -20.10 -4.97
CA ILE A 477 1.74 -21.57 -4.80
C ILE A 477 1.15 -22.24 -6.04
N VAL A 478 1.81 -23.27 -6.55
CA VAL A 478 1.35 -24.03 -7.73
C VAL A 478 1.08 -25.46 -7.31
N VAL A 479 -0.16 -25.92 -7.50
CA VAL A 479 -0.58 -27.31 -7.27
C VAL A 479 -0.70 -28.03 -8.60
N THR A 480 0.15 -29.01 -8.85
CA THR A 480 0.20 -29.79 -10.11
C THR A 480 0.14 -31.28 -9.84
N ASP A 481 -0.25 -32.09 -10.82
CA ASP A 481 -0.18 -33.55 -10.69
C ASP A 481 1.26 -34.06 -10.73
N ARG A 482 2.14 -33.33 -11.43
CA ARG A 482 3.57 -33.62 -11.51
C ARG A 482 4.37 -32.33 -11.66
N ILE A 483 5.45 -32.19 -10.91
CA ILE A 483 6.37 -31.05 -11.09
C ILE A 483 7.28 -31.35 -12.29
N GLU A 484 7.09 -30.59 -13.36
CA GLU A 484 7.93 -30.65 -14.56
C GLU A 484 9.31 -30.04 -14.32
N ALA A 485 10.31 -30.49 -15.08
CA ALA A 485 11.65 -29.90 -15.04
C ALA A 485 11.67 -28.60 -15.87
N GLN A 486 12.20 -27.52 -15.31
CA GLN A 486 12.45 -26.25 -16.00
C GLN A 486 11.19 -25.48 -16.48
N VAL A 487 10.15 -25.39 -15.66
CA VAL A 487 9.03 -24.48 -15.96
C VAL A 487 9.45 -23.04 -15.63
N PRO A 488 9.53 -22.11 -16.60
CA PRO A 488 9.85 -20.72 -16.31
C PRO A 488 8.74 -20.10 -15.44
N LEU A 489 9.14 -19.26 -14.49
CA LEU A 489 8.19 -18.44 -13.75
C LEU A 489 7.45 -17.51 -14.71
N LYS A 490 6.21 -17.17 -14.37
CA LYS A 490 5.53 -16.08 -15.08
C LYS A 490 6.33 -14.79 -14.88
N PRO A 491 6.29 -13.84 -15.85
CA PRO A 491 7.09 -12.63 -15.80
C PRO A 491 6.99 -11.86 -14.47
N HIS A 492 5.82 -11.77 -13.84
CA HIS A 492 5.63 -11.03 -12.59
C HIS A 492 5.89 -11.85 -11.31
N VAL A 493 6.21 -13.14 -11.41
CA VAL A 493 6.40 -14.02 -10.24
C VAL A 493 7.86 -13.99 -9.79
N ALA A 494 8.09 -13.51 -8.58
CA ALA A 494 9.40 -13.51 -7.94
C ALA A 494 9.70 -14.81 -7.19
N LEU A 495 8.67 -15.44 -6.59
CA LEU A 495 8.79 -16.64 -5.76
C LEU A 495 7.63 -17.60 -6.02
N SER A 496 7.92 -18.86 -6.35
CA SER A 496 6.92 -19.90 -6.60
C SER A 496 7.20 -21.13 -5.74
N LEU A 497 6.17 -21.54 -5.00
CA LEU A 497 6.14 -22.77 -4.21
C LEU A 497 5.34 -23.82 -4.97
N GLN A 498 6.01 -24.81 -5.55
CA GLN A 498 5.36 -25.83 -6.38
C GLN A 498 5.19 -27.12 -5.59
N ILE A 499 4.00 -27.69 -5.61
CA ILE A 499 3.66 -28.94 -4.92
C ILE A 499 3.00 -29.93 -5.87
N GLU A 500 3.33 -31.21 -5.70
CA GLU A 500 2.55 -32.29 -6.32
C GLU A 500 1.28 -32.57 -5.52
N ARG A 501 0.16 -32.77 -6.22
CA ARG A 501 -1.14 -33.10 -5.62
C ARG A 501 -1.10 -34.40 -4.81
N SER A 502 -0.20 -35.32 -5.18
CA SER A 502 0.10 -36.54 -4.43
C SER A 502 0.78 -36.28 -3.08
N GLY A 503 1.33 -35.08 -2.86
CA GLY A 503 2.21 -34.74 -1.75
C GLY A 503 3.63 -35.33 -1.87
N GLY A 504 3.99 -35.89 -3.03
CA GLY A 504 5.27 -36.59 -3.24
C GLY A 504 6.49 -35.69 -3.45
N ALA A 505 6.29 -34.43 -3.84
CA ALA A 505 7.37 -33.48 -4.08
C ALA A 505 6.97 -32.03 -3.81
N VAL A 506 7.96 -31.25 -3.38
CA VAL A 506 7.90 -29.80 -3.22
C VAL A 506 9.12 -29.19 -3.88
N ARG A 507 8.94 -28.04 -4.53
CA ARG A 507 10.01 -27.27 -5.15
C ARG A 507 9.81 -25.79 -4.86
N LEU A 508 10.91 -25.12 -4.54
CA LEU A 508 11.01 -23.67 -4.44
C LEU A 508 11.71 -23.15 -5.69
N VAL A 509 11.11 -22.16 -6.35
CA VAL A 509 11.71 -21.49 -7.51
C VAL A 509 11.67 -19.99 -7.26
N SER A 510 12.78 -19.30 -7.45
CA SER A 510 12.86 -17.85 -7.31
C SER A 510 13.55 -17.20 -8.50
N GLN A 511 13.18 -15.96 -8.79
CA GLN A 511 13.89 -15.14 -9.76
C GLN A 511 15.08 -14.45 -9.11
N ASP A 512 16.29 -14.66 -9.64
CA ASP A 512 17.53 -14.22 -8.98
C ASP A 512 17.64 -12.69 -8.88
N ALA A 513 16.99 -11.95 -9.80
CA ALA A 513 16.93 -10.49 -9.77
C ALA A 513 16.09 -9.95 -8.60
N ARG A 514 15.17 -10.76 -8.06
CA ARG A 514 14.23 -10.38 -7.02
C ARG A 514 14.53 -11.05 -5.68
N VAL A 515 15.21 -12.19 -5.68
CA VAL A 515 15.55 -12.98 -4.49
C VAL A 515 16.98 -13.48 -4.63
N ASP A 516 17.84 -13.20 -3.64
CA ASP A 516 19.22 -13.70 -3.67
C ASP A 516 19.21 -15.25 -3.73
N PRO A 517 19.99 -15.89 -4.62
CA PRO A 517 20.11 -17.34 -4.66
C PRO A 517 20.43 -17.97 -3.28
N ALA A 518 21.22 -17.30 -2.44
CA ALA A 518 21.52 -17.74 -1.08
C ALA A 518 20.27 -17.72 -0.18
N ASP A 519 19.40 -16.74 -0.35
CA ASP A 519 18.13 -16.64 0.36
C ASP A 519 17.14 -17.72 -0.08
N CYS A 520 17.10 -18.03 -1.39
CA CYS A 520 16.30 -19.16 -1.89
C CYS A 520 16.74 -20.49 -1.23
N ILE A 521 18.05 -20.71 -1.13
CA ILE A 521 18.60 -21.87 -0.42
C ILE A 521 18.25 -21.82 1.08
N ALA A 522 18.34 -20.65 1.73
CA ALA A 522 17.98 -20.49 3.13
C ALA A 522 16.49 -20.79 3.39
N MET A 523 15.59 -20.27 2.55
CA MET A 523 14.15 -20.54 2.60
C MET A 523 13.86 -22.04 2.47
N SER A 524 14.53 -22.75 1.55
CA SER A 524 14.34 -24.22 1.43
C SER A 524 14.70 -24.97 2.72
N LYS A 525 15.75 -24.55 3.42
CA LYS A 525 16.16 -25.12 4.71
C LYS A 525 15.15 -24.78 5.81
N GLN A 526 14.58 -23.57 5.78
CA GLN A 526 13.55 -23.16 6.73
C GLN A 526 12.26 -23.93 6.55
N ILE A 527 11.83 -24.16 5.30
CA ILE A 527 10.67 -24.98 4.99
C ILE A 527 10.88 -26.41 5.51
N LYS A 528 12.05 -27.00 5.24
CA LYS A 528 12.40 -28.33 5.77
C LYS A 528 12.33 -28.39 7.30
N SER A 529 12.93 -27.42 8.00
CA SER A 529 12.89 -27.31 9.47
C SER A 529 11.47 -27.15 10.02
N ALA A 530 10.63 -26.37 9.32
CA ALA A 530 9.23 -26.20 9.69
C ALA A 530 8.50 -27.55 9.61
N PHE A 531 8.66 -28.29 8.52
CA PHE A 531 8.05 -29.63 8.37
C PHE A 531 8.60 -30.67 9.36
N GLU A 532 9.88 -30.60 9.74
CA GLU A 532 10.46 -31.41 10.82
C GLU A 532 9.76 -31.10 12.15
N SER A 533 9.56 -29.82 12.45
CA SER A 533 8.88 -29.36 13.67
C SER A 533 7.40 -29.78 13.72
N PHE A 534 6.68 -29.64 12.59
CA PHE A 534 5.29 -30.06 12.45
C PHE A 534 5.15 -31.57 12.62
N SER A 535 6.05 -32.36 12.02
CA SER A 535 6.07 -33.83 12.18
C SER A 535 6.35 -34.26 13.62
N GLY A 536 6.99 -33.39 14.43
CA GLY A 536 7.17 -33.57 15.87
C GLY A 536 5.94 -33.20 16.73
N GLY A 537 4.85 -32.73 16.11
CA GLY A 537 3.62 -32.31 16.80
C GLY A 537 3.65 -30.87 17.33
N SER A 538 4.59 -30.04 16.87
CA SER A 538 4.64 -28.62 17.26
C SER A 538 3.44 -27.86 16.70
N THR A 539 2.91 -26.90 17.46
CA THR A 539 1.92 -25.96 16.96
C THR A 539 2.54 -25.00 15.94
N ILE A 540 1.72 -24.38 15.11
CA ILE A 540 2.18 -23.50 14.03
C ILE A 540 3.06 -22.35 14.57
N GLY A 541 2.65 -21.74 15.67
CA GLY A 541 3.36 -20.62 16.30
C GLY A 541 4.68 -21.01 16.97
N ARG A 542 4.85 -22.29 17.34
CA ARG A 542 6.04 -22.81 18.05
C ARG A 542 6.97 -23.62 17.16
N ALA A 543 6.59 -23.91 15.93
CA ALA A 543 7.45 -24.62 15.00
C ALA A 543 8.74 -23.83 14.74
N ASP A 544 9.87 -24.53 14.85
CA ASP A 544 11.19 -23.97 14.61
C ASP A 544 11.43 -23.86 13.10
N LEU A 545 11.53 -22.62 12.62
CA LEU A 545 11.88 -22.34 11.23
C LEU A 545 13.39 -22.43 10.99
N LEU A 546 14.19 -22.25 12.03
CA LEU A 546 15.65 -22.33 11.94
C LEU A 546 16.10 -23.69 12.48
N GLY A 547 16.55 -24.56 11.58
CA GLY A 547 17.19 -25.81 11.99
C GLY A 547 18.41 -25.53 12.89
N PRO A 548 18.85 -26.50 13.71
CA PRO A 548 19.88 -26.28 14.74
C PRO A 548 21.16 -25.60 14.22
N ALA A 549 21.64 -25.99 13.04
CA ALA A 549 22.83 -25.42 12.44
C ALA A 549 22.66 -23.95 12.02
N LEU A 550 21.51 -23.60 11.41
CA LEU A 550 21.22 -22.23 11.01
C LEU A 550 20.98 -21.35 12.25
N ARG A 551 20.31 -21.89 13.27
CA ARG A 551 20.12 -21.22 14.55
C ARG A 551 21.46 -20.92 15.23
N GLN A 552 22.37 -21.88 15.29
CA GLN A 552 23.72 -21.67 15.84
C GLN A 552 24.50 -20.64 15.01
N GLN A 553 24.43 -20.72 13.69
CA GLN A 553 25.11 -19.77 12.81
C GLN A 553 24.65 -18.32 13.08
N VAL A 554 23.33 -18.10 13.08
CA VAL A 554 22.73 -16.76 13.23
C VAL A 554 22.85 -16.23 14.66
N LEU A 555 22.60 -17.07 15.67
CA LEU A 555 22.54 -16.61 17.07
C LEU A 555 23.89 -16.67 17.78
N GLU A 556 24.82 -17.53 17.37
CA GLU A 556 26.10 -17.73 18.07
C GLU A 556 27.30 -17.37 17.21
N ASP A 557 27.44 -17.95 16.02
CA ASP A 557 28.67 -17.81 15.23
C ASP A 557 28.86 -16.39 14.69
N TRP A 558 27.81 -15.78 14.12
CA TRP A 558 27.84 -14.39 13.67
C TRP A 558 27.97 -13.39 14.84
N ASN A 559 27.47 -13.74 16.03
CA ASN A 559 27.59 -12.91 17.23
C ASN A 559 28.92 -13.10 17.99
N ARG A 560 29.83 -13.97 17.50
CA ARG A 560 31.15 -14.18 18.10
C ARG A 560 32.13 -13.08 17.67
N THR A 561 31.81 -11.82 17.98
CA THR A 561 32.53 -10.61 17.55
C THR A 561 33.59 -10.11 18.54
N MET A 562 33.82 -10.83 19.65
CA MET A 562 34.78 -10.45 20.68
C MET A 562 36.22 -10.39 20.13
N GLN A 563 36.85 -9.22 20.22
CA GLN A 563 38.25 -8.98 19.84
C GLN A 563 39.06 -8.43 21.04
N PRO A 564 40.38 -8.69 21.14
CA PRO A 564 41.24 -8.04 22.13
C PRO A 564 41.33 -6.53 21.87
N ALA A 565 41.12 -5.71 22.90
CA ALA A 565 41.33 -4.27 22.79
C ALA A 565 42.82 -3.94 22.58
N THR A 566 43.13 -3.11 21.59
CA THR A 566 44.49 -2.62 21.31
C THR A 566 44.59 -1.10 21.47
N GLY A 567 45.73 -0.60 21.97
CA GLY A 567 45.98 0.83 22.12
C GLY A 567 45.44 1.47 23.42
N PRO A 568 45.23 2.80 23.45
CA PRO A 568 44.84 3.54 24.64
C PRO A 568 43.43 3.15 25.10
N SER A 569 43.25 3.05 26.42
CA SER A 569 42.00 2.57 27.02
C SER A 569 40.97 3.68 27.31
N THR A 570 41.36 4.95 27.12
CA THR A 570 40.50 6.13 27.32
C THR A 570 40.79 7.20 26.27
N VAL A 571 39.83 8.10 26.05
CA VAL A 571 39.83 9.08 24.94
C VAL A 571 40.88 10.17 25.15
N ASP A 572 41.04 10.63 26.40
CA ASP A 572 42.08 11.57 26.83
C ASP A 572 43.48 11.04 26.50
N LYS A 573 43.77 9.77 26.83
CA LYS A 573 45.06 9.12 26.50
C LYS A 573 45.27 8.99 25.00
N ALA A 574 44.22 8.63 24.25
CA ALA A 574 44.30 8.55 22.79
C ALA A 574 44.63 9.91 22.16
N PHE A 575 44.09 11.00 22.70
CA PHE A 575 44.45 12.35 22.30
C PHE A 575 45.88 12.73 22.70
N GLU A 576 46.30 12.44 23.93
CA GLU A 576 47.67 12.73 24.43
C GLU A 576 48.77 11.99 23.66
N ASP A 577 48.52 10.73 23.29
CA ASP A 577 49.39 9.97 22.40
C ASP A 577 49.56 10.70 21.06
N GLN A 578 48.47 11.22 20.49
CA GLN A 578 48.52 11.96 19.23
C GLN A 578 49.21 13.33 19.38
N VAL A 579 48.99 14.04 20.49
CA VAL A 579 49.70 15.30 20.80
C VAL A 579 51.21 15.06 20.84
N SER A 580 51.64 13.93 21.43
CA SER A 580 53.04 13.54 21.50
C SER A 580 53.64 13.23 20.12
N ARG A 581 52.84 12.70 19.19
CA ARG A 581 53.27 12.37 17.83
C ARG A 581 53.39 13.61 16.94
N THR A 582 52.42 14.53 16.97
CA THR A 582 52.37 15.68 16.05
C THR A 582 52.07 17.01 16.76
N PRO A 583 52.91 17.46 17.71
CA PRO A 583 52.59 18.60 18.58
C PRO A 583 52.39 19.92 17.82
N ASN A 584 53.14 20.14 16.73
CA ASN A 584 53.13 21.38 15.97
C ASN A 584 52.10 21.41 14.83
N ARG A 585 51.37 20.32 14.58
CA ARG A 585 50.35 20.24 13.53
C ARG A 585 49.12 21.01 13.99
N ALA A 586 48.43 21.69 13.06
CA ALA A 586 47.13 22.31 13.35
C ALA A 586 46.12 21.22 13.75
N ALA A 587 45.47 21.39 14.90
CA ALA A 587 44.47 20.45 15.41
C ALA A 587 43.06 20.95 15.13
N VAL A 588 42.79 22.23 15.39
CA VAL A 588 41.45 22.83 15.24
C VAL A 588 41.53 24.18 14.56
N HIS A 589 40.63 24.44 13.62
CA HIS A 589 40.42 25.72 12.95
C HIS A 589 39.02 26.26 13.24
N PHE A 590 38.89 27.58 13.43
CA PHE A 590 37.62 28.29 13.56
C PHE A 590 37.78 29.75 13.11
N GLU A 591 36.95 30.21 12.18
CA GLU A 591 36.90 31.60 11.68
C GLU A 591 38.28 32.24 11.39
N GLY A 592 39.18 31.49 10.75
CA GLY A 592 40.52 31.97 10.37
C GLY A 592 41.57 31.93 11.49
N SER A 593 41.18 31.49 12.69
CA SER A 593 42.10 31.18 13.79
C SER A 593 42.31 29.67 13.90
N ALA A 594 43.46 29.25 14.40
CA ALA A 594 43.78 27.83 14.59
C ALA A 594 44.55 27.58 15.90
N LEU A 595 44.40 26.38 16.44
CA LEU A 595 45.24 25.85 17.52
C LEU A 595 45.99 24.62 17.01
N SER A 596 47.29 24.57 17.27
CA SER A 596 48.06 23.34 17.15
C SER A 596 47.67 22.30 18.20
N TYR A 597 48.04 21.04 17.99
CA TYR A 597 47.84 19.96 18.97
C TYR A 597 48.40 20.31 20.35
N ALA A 598 49.62 20.87 20.41
CA ALA A 598 50.24 21.27 21.66
C ALA A 598 49.51 22.44 22.33
N GLU A 599 49.03 23.42 21.56
CA GLU A 599 48.29 24.56 22.12
C GLU A 599 46.90 24.14 22.62
N LEU A 600 46.20 23.29 21.88
CA LEU A 600 44.91 22.73 22.27
C LEU A 600 45.05 21.93 23.57
N ASP A 601 46.05 21.04 23.64
CA ASP A 601 46.33 20.24 24.82
C ASP A 601 46.66 21.11 26.04
N GLN A 602 47.52 22.13 25.87
CA GLN A 602 47.90 23.01 26.97
C GLN A 602 46.74 23.84 27.51
N GLN A 603 45.84 24.30 26.64
CA GLN A 603 44.63 25.02 27.06
C GLN A 603 43.64 24.08 27.76
N ALA A 604 43.44 22.87 27.23
CA ALA A 604 42.60 21.85 27.84
C ALA A 604 43.13 21.43 29.23
N ASN A 605 44.44 21.20 29.37
CA ASN A 605 45.10 20.93 30.65
C ASN A 605 44.90 22.09 31.64
N GLY A 606 45.06 23.33 31.18
CA GLY A 606 44.81 24.52 31.98
C GLY A 606 43.41 24.57 32.59
N LEU A 607 42.40 24.31 31.76
CA LEU A 607 41.01 24.23 32.20
C LEU A 607 40.74 23.01 33.09
N ALA A 608 41.34 21.86 32.80
CA ALA A 608 41.24 20.65 33.61
C ALA A 608 41.76 20.88 35.04
N HIS A 609 42.91 21.54 35.20
CA HIS A 609 43.44 21.92 36.53
C HIS A 609 42.48 22.85 37.29
N ARG A 610 41.76 23.74 36.60
CA ARG A 610 40.76 24.61 37.23
C ARG A 610 39.54 23.82 37.71
N LEU A 611 39.06 22.88 36.91
CA LEU A 611 37.99 21.95 37.29
C LEU A 611 38.38 21.12 38.53
N VAL A 612 39.61 20.60 38.58
CA VAL A 612 40.10 19.85 39.75
C VAL A 612 40.13 20.73 41.01
N ARG A 613 40.58 21.99 40.88
CA ARG A 613 40.62 22.97 41.98
C ARG A 613 39.22 23.37 42.46
N SER A 614 38.22 23.40 41.59
CA SER A 614 36.83 23.66 41.96
C SER A 614 36.15 22.45 42.62
N GLY A 615 36.83 21.29 42.64
CA GLY A 615 36.40 20.10 43.37
C GLY A 615 35.89 18.97 42.49
N VAL A 616 35.95 19.10 41.15
CA VAL A 616 35.57 18.03 40.22
C VAL A 616 36.46 16.79 40.43
N ARG A 617 35.86 15.61 40.31
CA ARG A 617 36.51 14.30 40.43
C ARG A 617 36.20 13.42 39.21
N PRO A 618 37.01 12.38 38.95
CA PRO A 618 36.67 11.38 37.95
C PRO A 618 35.28 10.78 38.19
N GLY A 619 34.50 10.60 37.13
CA GLY A 619 33.12 10.11 37.17
C GLY A 619 32.05 11.19 37.37
N ASP A 620 32.43 12.44 37.69
CA ASP A 620 31.48 13.56 37.74
C ASP A 620 30.93 13.90 36.34
N ARG A 621 29.81 14.63 36.31
CA ARG A 621 29.20 15.16 35.07
C ARG A 621 29.31 16.67 35.02
N ILE A 622 29.80 17.19 33.90
CA ILE A 622 30.05 18.61 33.69
C ILE A 622 29.25 19.09 32.50
N GLY A 623 28.38 20.08 32.72
CA GLY A 623 27.63 20.71 31.63
C GLY A 623 28.56 21.52 30.74
N ILE A 624 28.42 21.41 29.42
CA ILE A 624 29.10 22.28 28.45
C ILE A 624 28.03 23.09 27.73
N TYR A 625 27.90 24.36 28.11
CA TYR A 625 26.98 25.34 27.51
C TYR A 625 27.80 26.42 26.81
N VAL A 626 28.29 26.10 25.61
CA VAL A 626 29.08 27.02 24.78
C VAL A 626 28.66 26.98 23.32
N GLU A 627 28.83 28.10 22.64
CA GLU A 627 28.73 28.16 21.18
C GLU A 627 29.96 27.53 20.50
N ARG A 628 29.83 27.28 19.20
CA ARG A 628 30.93 26.75 18.40
C ARG A 628 32.06 27.77 18.34
N SER A 629 33.25 27.34 18.74
CA SER A 629 34.46 28.13 18.80
C SER A 629 35.67 27.21 19.00
N LEU A 630 36.87 27.77 19.11
CA LEU A 630 38.06 27.03 19.55
C LEU A 630 37.94 26.54 21.00
N ASP A 631 37.10 27.17 21.82
CA ASP A 631 36.91 26.81 23.23
C ASP A 631 36.04 25.56 23.40
N LEU A 632 35.18 25.23 22.43
CA LEU A 632 34.33 24.02 22.46
C LEU A 632 35.18 22.74 22.59
N PRO A 633 36.17 22.44 21.72
CA PRO A 633 37.02 21.27 21.90
C PRO A 633 37.94 21.38 23.12
N VAL A 634 38.37 22.58 23.51
CA VAL A 634 39.13 22.79 24.78
C VAL A 634 38.29 22.34 25.98
N ALA A 635 37.00 22.72 26.03
CA ALA A 635 36.07 22.37 27.10
C ALA A 635 35.86 20.86 27.19
N VAL A 636 35.59 20.22 26.05
CA VAL A 636 35.38 18.78 25.97
C VAL A 636 36.62 18.02 26.44
N LEU A 637 37.79 18.34 25.89
CA LEU A 637 39.05 17.67 26.25
C LEU A 637 39.42 17.91 27.72
N ALA A 638 39.18 19.11 28.26
CA ALA A 638 39.43 19.40 29.66
C ALA A 638 38.59 18.52 30.60
N VAL A 639 37.30 18.34 30.29
CA VAL A 639 36.40 17.48 31.08
C VAL A 639 36.88 16.03 31.03
N LEU A 640 37.22 15.52 29.84
CA LEU A 640 37.73 14.16 29.66
C LEU A 640 39.07 13.93 30.38
N LYS A 641 39.98 14.92 30.38
CA LYS A 641 41.27 14.85 31.09
C LYS A 641 41.14 14.84 32.62
N VAL A 642 40.03 15.33 33.18
CA VAL A 642 39.71 15.16 34.61
C VAL A 642 39.21 13.74 34.89
N GLY A 643 38.82 12.99 33.85
CA GLY A 643 38.10 11.72 33.96
C GLY A 643 36.61 11.90 34.25
N ALA A 644 36.07 13.08 33.99
CA ALA A 644 34.64 13.40 34.12
C ALA A 644 33.95 13.27 32.76
N ALA A 645 32.63 13.17 32.77
CA ALA A 645 31.80 13.10 31.58
C ALA A 645 31.24 14.47 31.21
N TYR A 646 31.29 14.84 29.94
CA TYR A 646 30.63 16.06 29.49
C TYR A 646 29.14 15.82 29.20
N VAL A 647 28.31 16.81 29.53
CA VAL A 647 26.89 16.87 29.17
C VAL A 647 26.72 18.08 28.26
N PRO A 648 26.61 17.89 26.94
CA PRO A 648 26.49 19.01 26.02
C PRO A 648 25.10 19.64 26.14
N LEU A 649 25.08 20.96 26.28
CA LEU A 649 23.88 21.77 26.39
C LEU A 649 23.91 22.79 25.24
N ASP A 650 23.28 22.46 24.11
CA ASP A 650 23.27 23.35 22.95
C ASP A 650 22.54 24.67 23.27
N PRO A 651 23.20 25.83 23.15
CA PRO A 651 22.58 27.13 23.41
C PRO A 651 21.37 27.45 22.51
N SER A 652 21.24 26.80 21.36
CA SER A 652 20.10 26.95 20.45
C SER A 652 18.84 26.22 20.91
N TYR A 653 18.94 25.31 21.89
CA TYR A 653 17.78 24.58 22.39
C TYR A 653 16.83 25.46 23.21
N PRO A 654 15.53 25.12 23.24
CA PRO A 654 14.57 25.80 24.12
C PRO A 654 15.04 25.78 25.58
N ARG A 655 14.84 26.91 26.27
CA ARG A 655 15.30 27.11 27.66
C ARG A 655 14.82 26.01 28.62
N ASP A 656 13.56 25.60 28.48
CA ASP A 656 12.96 24.55 29.32
C ASP A 656 13.60 23.18 29.09
N ARG A 657 14.04 22.89 27.85
CA ARG A 657 14.77 21.67 27.53
C ARG A 657 16.14 21.66 28.20
N ILE A 658 16.86 22.77 28.15
CA ILE A 658 18.16 22.92 28.83
C ILE A 658 17.97 22.79 30.34
N ALA A 659 16.95 23.42 30.92
CA ALA A 659 16.64 23.33 32.35
C ALA A 659 16.37 21.88 32.78
N PHE A 660 15.56 21.15 32.01
CA PHE A 660 15.30 19.74 32.21
C PHE A 660 16.58 18.90 32.16
N MET A 661 17.43 19.11 31.14
CA MET A 661 18.69 18.36 31.00
C MET A 661 19.62 18.61 32.19
N ILE A 662 19.72 19.86 32.65
CA ILE A 662 20.51 20.24 33.81
C ILE A 662 20.03 19.51 35.07
N GLU A 663 18.71 19.53 35.33
CA GLU A 663 18.11 18.87 36.48
C GLU A 663 18.24 17.34 36.41
N ASN A 664 17.90 16.76 35.26
CA ASN A 664 17.88 15.32 35.06
C ASN A 664 19.29 14.70 35.14
N SER A 665 20.31 15.40 34.61
CA SER A 665 21.70 14.95 34.72
C SER A 665 22.32 15.25 36.10
N GLY A 666 21.63 16.00 36.97
CA GLY A 666 22.13 16.31 38.30
C GLY A 666 23.46 17.04 38.29
N LEU A 667 23.64 17.99 37.36
CA LEU A 667 24.89 18.75 37.22
C LEU A 667 25.17 19.54 38.49
N ARG A 668 26.45 19.54 38.89
CA ARG A 668 26.97 20.39 39.96
C ARG A 668 27.90 21.48 39.45
N THR A 669 28.46 21.27 38.26
CA THR A 669 29.41 22.18 37.63
C THR A 669 29.08 22.30 36.14
N MET A 670 29.25 23.50 35.59
CA MET A 670 29.00 23.80 34.18
C MET A 670 30.06 24.77 33.64
N LEU A 671 30.43 24.56 32.39
CA LEU A 671 31.32 25.39 31.61
C LEU A 671 30.52 26.27 30.66
N THR A 672 30.82 27.57 30.64
CA THR A 672 30.22 28.52 29.69
C THR A 672 31.12 29.73 29.44
N HIS A 673 30.81 30.55 28.43
CA HIS A 673 31.42 31.87 28.24
C HIS A 673 30.76 32.92 29.14
N ARG A 674 31.51 33.94 29.57
CA ARG A 674 30.97 35.08 30.33
C ARG A 674 29.71 35.66 29.69
N GLU A 675 29.72 35.82 28.38
CA GLU A 675 28.60 36.44 27.65
C GLU A 675 27.36 35.56 27.62
N GLN A 676 27.46 34.24 27.78
CA GLN A 676 26.33 33.31 27.73
C GLN A 676 25.71 33.04 29.11
N ILE A 677 26.31 33.53 30.20
CA ILE A 677 25.81 33.31 31.56
C ILE A 677 24.35 33.78 31.71
N HIS A 678 23.99 34.89 31.08
CA HIS A 678 22.66 35.48 31.22
C HIS A 678 21.57 34.74 30.42
N THR A 679 21.94 33.88 29.46
CA THR A 679 20.99 33.09 28.66
C THR A 679 20.68 31.74 29.30
N LEU A 680 21.45 31.32 30.31
CA LEU A 680 21.21 30.09 31.05
C LEU A 680 19.84 30.09 31.76
N PRO A 681 19.16 28.94 31.86
CA PRO A 681 18.07 28.74 32.82
C PRO A 681 18.51 29.07 34.26
N ALA A 682 17.56 29.31 35.16
CA ALA A 682 17.90 29.55 36.56
C ALA A 682 18.56 28.31 37.17
N THR A 683 19.87 28.38 37.43
CA THR A 683 20.67 27.27 37.95
C THR A 683 20.93 27.42 39.45
N SER A 684 19.98 27.00 40.29
CA SER A 684 20.20 26.97 41.74
C SER A 684 21.21 25.87 42.11
N GLY A 685 22.32 26.24 42.73
CA GLY A 685 23.28 25.26 43.30
C GLY A 685 24.29 24.67 42.31
N ILE A 686 24.41 25.21 41.10
CA ILE A 686 25.41 24.80 40.10
C ILE A 686 26.54 25.80 40.05
N GLU A 687 27.77 25.33 40.17
CA GLU A 687 28.96 26.15 39.97
C GLU A 687 29.20 26.39 38.47
N VAL A 688 29.11 27.66 38.05
CA VAL A 688 29.37 28.06 36.67
C VAL A 688 30.82 28.54 36.54
N ILE A 689 31.62 27.79 35.80
CA ILE A 689 33.03 28.09 35.52
C ILE A 689 33.13 28.70 34.13
N ARG A 690 33.74 29.89 34.08
CA ARG A 690 33.95 30.63 32.83
C ARG A 690 35.15 30.12 32.07
N ILE A 691 34.96 29.67 30.83
CA ILE A 691 36.06 29.12 30.01
C ILE A 691 37.02 30.22 29.56
N ASP A 692 36.49 31.43 29.35
CA ASP A 692 37.21 32.64 28.92
C ASP A 692 37.95 33.37 30.05
N GLN A 693 37.81 32.93 31.31
CA GLN A 693 38.49 33.53 32.46
C GLN A 693 39.80 32.80 32.80
N ASP A 694 40.84 33.55 33.23
CA ASP A 694 42.08 33.02 33.81
C ASP A 694 42.73 31.92 32.92
N ARG A 695 42.78 32.17 31.61
CA ARG A 695 43.35 31.24 30.63
C ARG A 695 44.84 31.02 30.92
N THR A 696 45.17 29.84 31.44
CA THR A 696 46.54 29.39 31.68
C THR A 696 46.87 28.23 30.77
N SER A 697 47.96 28.32 30.01
CA SER A 697 48.47 27.19 29.24
C SER A 697 49.37 26.33 30.12
N ILE A 698 48.97 25.08 30.39
CA ILE A 698 49.71 24.16 31.26
C ILE A 698 50.10 22.92 30.45
N LYS A 699 51.39 22.56 30.45
CA LYS A 699 51.86 21.41 29.67
C LYS A 699 51.46 20.05 30.24
N ALA A 700 51.41 19.92 31.57
CA ALA A 700 51.10 18.65 32.22
C ALA A 700 49.59 18.53 32.52
N PRO A 701 48.94 17.39 32.20
CA PRO A 701 47.57 17.12 32.63
C PRO A 701 47.47 17.03 34.17
N PRO A 702 46.26 17.06 34.75
CA PRO A 702 46.07 16.74 36.17
C PRO A 702 46.53 15.31 36.50
N GLU A 703 46.86 15.03 37.76
CA GLU A 703 47.27 13.70 38.22
C GLU A 703 46.12 12.67 38.22
N GLN A 704 44.87 13.15 38.21
CA GLN A 704 43.68 12.31 38.13
C GLN A 704 43.54 11.74 36.72
N THR A 705 43.25 10.44 36.59
CA THR A 705 43.12 9.78 35.29
C THR A 705 41.74 9.16 35.11
N ALA A 706 41.25 9.15 33.87
CA ALA A 706 40.05 8.39 33.51
C ALA A 706 40.28 6.87 33.62
N ASP A 707 39.24 6.14 34.04
CA ASP A 707 39.14 4.68 33.91
C ASP A 707 38.29 4.35 32.66
N PRO A 708 38.56 3.24 31.94
CA PRO A 708 37.76 2.86 30.77
C PRO A 708 36.26 2.69 31.06
N THR A 709 35.88 2.40 32.30
CA THR A 709 34.49 2.26 32.76
C THR A 709 33.87 3.57 33.25
N HIS A 710 34.65 4.66 33.35
CA HIS A 710 34.08 5.97 33.61
C HIS A 710 33.32 6.49 32.39
N LEU A 711 32.27 7.28 32.67
CA LEU A 711 31.50 7.97 31.65
C LEU A 711 32.39 8.97 30.89
N CYS A 712 32.31 8.93 29.56
CA CYS A 712 32.92 9.88 28.64
C CYS A 712 31.95 11.04 28.36
N TYR A 713 30.67 10.73 28.15
CA TYR A 713 29.63 11.74 27.93
C TYR A 713 28.24 11.27 28.33
N VAL A 714 27.32 12.23 28.45
CA VAL A 714 25.88 11.98 28.52
C VAL A 714 25.16 12.85 27.50
N ILE A 715 24.65 12.23 26.42
CA ILE A 715 23.93 12.92 25.33
C ILE A 715 22.44 12.59 25.40
N TYR A 716 21.57 13.59 25.20
CA TYR A 716 20.12 13.41 25.29
C TYR A 716 19.46 13.14 23.94
N THR A 717 18.52 12.19 23.91
CA THR A 717 17.71 11.89 22.71
C THR A 717 16.74 13.02 22.35
N SER A 718 16.15 12.98 21.15
CA SER A 718 15.24 14.02 20.63
C SER A 718 13.88 14.12 21.34
N GLY A 719 13.46 13.09 22.08
CA GLY A 719 12.20 13.11 22.84
C GLY A 719 10.92 12.88 22.02
N SER A 720 11.01 12.31 20.81
CA SER A 720 9.82 12.05 19.97
C SER A 720 8.79 11.10 20.60
N THR A 721 9.22 10.25 21.54
CA THR A 721 8.38 9.26 22.26
C THR A 721 8.14 9.63 23.74
N GLY A 722 8.38 10.88 24.13
CA GLY A 722 8.23 11.36 25.51
C GLY A 722 9.42 12.20 25.98
N GLN A 723 9.74 12.17 27.29
CA GLN A 723 10.86 12.95 27.82
C GLN A 723 12.22 12.47 27.24
N PRO A 724 13.12 13.40 26.86
CA PRO A 724 14.48 13.08 26.44
C PRO A 724 15.21 12.20 27.46
N LYS A 725 15.97 11.21 26.98
CA LYS A 725 16.71 10.25 27.82
C LYS A 725 18.20 10.53 27.71
N GLY A 726 18.90 10.73 28.83
CA GLY A 726 20.35 10.91 28.86
C GLY A 726 21.07 9.58 28.66
N VAL A 727 21.64 9.38 27.48
CA VAL A 727 22.41 8.18 27.11
C VAL A 727 23.80 8.31 27.71
N MET A 728 24.11 7.45 28.68
CA MET A 728 25.40 7.41 29.36
C MET A 728 26.35 6.50 28.60
N VAL A 729 27.49 7.04 28.14
CA VAL A 729 28.48 6.30 27.35
C VAL A 729 29.83 6.34 28.03
N GLU A 730 30.47 5.18 28.19
CA GLU A 730 31.77 5.05 28.84
C GLU A 730 32.93 5.26 27.87
N HIS A 731 34.12 5.55 28.40
CA HIS A 731 35.33 5.68 27.58
C HIS A 731 35.61 4.43 26.73
N ARG A 732 35.45 3.22 27.27
CA ARG A 732 35.66 1.98 26.52
C ARG A 732 34.71 1.82 25.33
N ASN A 733 33.47 2.35 25.42
CA ASN A 733 32.53 2.32 24.30
C ASN A 733 33.04 3.21 23.15
N VAL A 734 33.54 4.40 23.49
CA VAL A 734 34.08 5.35 22.51
C VAL A 734 35.37 4.82 21.87
N ILE A 735 36.26 4.21 22.66
CA ILE A 735 37.48 3.58 22.13
C ILE A 735 37.16 2.39 21.21
N ASN A 736 36.19 1.56 21.56
CA ASN A 736 35.71 0.50 20.67
C ASN A 736 35.16 1.08 19.35
N PHE A 737 34.37 2.16 19.42
CA PHE A 737 33.92 2.87 18.23
C PHE A 737 35.09 3.40 17.38
N PHE A 738 36.12 3.96 18.01
CA PHE A 738 37.30 4.44 17.28
C PHE A 738 38.03 3.32 16.53
N GLN A 739 38.14 2.13 17.12
CA GLN A 739 38.76 0.97 16.46
C GLN A 739 37.96 0.55 15.22
N GLY A 740 36.63 0.46 15.31
CA GLY A 740 35.78 0.15 14.15
C GLY A 740 35.89 1.21 13.04
N MET A 741 36.00 2.49 13.43
CA MET A 741 36.22 3.58 12.46
C MET A 741 37.60 3.51 11.81
N ASP A 742 38.64 3.09 12.53
CA ASP A 742 39.99 2.92 11.99
C ASP A 742 40.02 1.80 10.92
N GLU A 743 39.18 0.77 11.04
CA GLU A 743 39.04 -0.31 10.05
C GLU A 743 38.27 0.13 8.80
N THR A 744 37.28 1.03 8.98
CA THR A 744 36.39 1.48 7.90
C THR A 744 36.99 2.64 7.09
N ILE A 745 37.63 3.61 7.77
CA ILE A 745 38.23 4.78 7.11
C ILE A 745 39.72 4.50 6.85
N ILE A 746 40.02 4.06 5.63
CA ILE A 746 41.39 3.78 5.20
C ILE A 746 42.21 5.08 5.17
N ARG A 747 43.26 5.14 6.00
CA ARG A 747 44.22 6.25 6.05
C ARG A 747 45.33 6.02 5.02
N SER A 748 45.38 6.85 3.98
CA SER A 748 46.36 6.71 2.88
C SER A 748 47.78 7.13 3.26
N ASP A 749 47.95 7.94 4.31
CA ASP A 749 49.24 8.36 4.86
C ASP A 749 49.11 8.55 6.38
N ALA A 750 49.99 7.91 7.16
CA ALA A 750 50.02 8.04 8.62
C ALA A 750 50.46 9.44 9.08
N ASP A 751 51.18 10.17 8.22
CA ASP A 751 51.73 11.50 8.49
C ASP A 751 50.79 12.64 8.06
N HIS A 752 49.81 12.36 7.19
CA HIS A 752 48.81 13.33 6.71
C HIS A 752 47.39 12.76 6.80
N PRO A 753 46.81 12.69 8.01
CA PRO A 753 45.47 12.11 8.22
C PRO A 753 44.35 12.89 7.52
N GLY A 754 44.57 14.15 7.14
CA GLY A 754 43.62 14.96 6.37
C GLY A 754 42.95 16.05 7.20
N VAL A 755 41.92 16.65 6.62
CA VAL A 755 41.10 17.73 7.21
C VAL A 755 39.66 17.22 7.36
N TRP A 756 39.04 17.45 8.51
CA TRP A 756 37.67 17.06 8.80
C TRP A 756 36.80 18.28 9.11
N PHE A 757 35.55 18.26 8.68
CA PHE A 757 34.59 19.34 8.93
C PHE A 757 33.66 18.95 10.08
N ALA A 758 33.73 19.67 11.20
CA ALA A 758 32.86 19.44 12.36
C ALA A 758 31.61 20.31 12.24
N VAL A 759 30.55 19.74 11.66
CA VAL A 759 29.28 20.40 11.35
C VAL A 759 28.17 20.01 12.30
N THR A 760 28.32 18.94 13.06
CA THR A 760 27.27 18.41 13.91
C THR A 760 27.32 19.08 15.29
N SER A 761 26.15 19.33 15.89
CA SER A 761 26.10 19.87 17.27
C SER A 761 26.71 18.86 18.24
N LEU A 762 27.41 19.35 19.27
CA LEU A 762 27.96 18.50 20.34
C LEU A 762 26.86 17.71 21.07
N SER A 763 25.60 18.13 20.97
CA SER A 763 24.44 17.41 21.53
C SER A 763 23.99 16.20 20.69
N PHE A 764 24.73 15.83 19.64
CA PHE A 764 24.54 14.59 18.88
C PHE A 764 25.84 13.77 18.87
N ASP A 765 25.72 12.45 18.91
CA ASP A 765 26.82 11.50 19.03
C ASP A 765 27.78 11.48 17.83
N ILE A 766 27.31 11.82 16.62
CA ILE A 766 28.18 12.01 15.44
C ILE A 766 29.32 13.01 15.73
N SER A 767 29.12 13.99 16.62
CA SER A 767 30.19 14.92 17.02
C SER A 767 31.39 14.22 17.66
N VAL A 768 31.22 13.01 18.23
CA VAL A 768 32.30 12.18 18.78
C VAL A 768 33.22 11.69 17.67
N LEU A 769 32.68 11.33 16.50
CA LEU A 769 33.47 11.04 15.30
C LEU A 769 34.16 12.32 14.81
N GLU A 770 33.40 13.39 14.60
CA GLU A 770 33.90 14.62 13.97
C GLU A 770 34.98 15.34 14.79
N LEU A 771 34.91 15.25 16.13
CA LEU A 771 35.84 15.89 17.05
C LEU A 771 36.82 14.90 17.69
N LEU A 772 36.36 13.85 18.36
CA LEU A 772 37.23 13.06 19.24
C LEU A 772 38.01 11.99 18.49
N TRP A 773 37.39 11.28 17.55
CA TRP A 773 38.09 10.30 16.72
C TRP A 773 39.15 10.98 15.85
N THR A 774 38.76 12.04 15.13
CA THR A 774 39.63 12.85 14.27
C THR A 774 40.82 13.42 15.05
N LEU A 775 40.58 14.08 16.19
CA LEU A 775 41.64 14.65 17.00
C LEU A 775 42.58 13.57 17.54
N ALA A 776 42.06 12.42 17.96
CA ALA A 776 42.90 11.31 18.43
C ALA A 776 43.71 10.62 17.31
N ARG A 777 43.52 10.98 16.03
CA ARG A 777 44.23 10.39 14.87
C ARG A 777 45.08 11.38 14.08
N GLY A 778 45.09 12.65 14.46
CA GLY A 778 45.97 13.68 13.90
C GLY A 778 45.31 14.61 12.88
N PHE A 779 44.01 14.46 12.62
CA PHE A 779 43.28 15.27 11.66
C PHE A 779 43.26 16.75 12.05
N GLU A 780 43.17 17.62 11.05
CA GLU A 780 42.82 19.03 11.30
C GLU A 780 41.30 19.15 11.28
N VAL A 781 40.72 19.62 12.37
CA VAL A 781 39.26 19.74 12.51
C VAL A 781 38.84 21.18 12.31
N VAL A 782 38.01 21.45 11.31
CA VAL A 782 37.44 22.77 11.09
C VAL A 782 36.06 22.82 11.74
N VAL A 783 35.92 23.61 12.80
CA VAL A 783 34.65 23.81 13.50
C VAL A 783 33.81 24.78 12.68
N TYR A 784 32.69 24.29 12.14
CA TYR A 784 31.80 25.07 11.29
C TYR A 784 30.79 25.86 12.12
N LEU A 785 30.56 27.14 11.79
CA LEU A 785 29.44 27.92 12.31
C LEU A 785 28.43 28.14 11.18
N ASP A 786 27.19 27.71 11.37
CA ASP A 786 26.10 27.94 10.42
C ASP A 786 25.72 29.44 10.43
N ARG A 787 26.34 30.20 9.54
CA ARG A 787 25.96 31.59 9.30
C ARG A 787 24.76 31.59 8.36
N LYS A 788 23.60 32.10 8.83
CA LYS A 788 22.49 32.44 7.92
C LYS A 788 23.05 33.27 6.75
N PRO A 789 22.83 32.88 5.48
CA PRO A 789 23.32 33.64 4.35
C PRO A 789 22.68 35.03 4.38
N GLY A 790 23.49 36.07 4.62
CA GLY A 790 22.99 37.45 4.74
C GLY A 790 23.97 38.47 5.32
N GLN A 791 25.07 38.05 5.95
CA GLN A 791 26.11 38.97 6.42
C GLN A 791 27.51 38.43 6.10
N SER A 792 27.99 38.71 4.89
CA SER A 792 29.43 38.74 4.61
C SER A 792 29.83 40.16 4.20
N THR A 793 30.57 40.83 5.08
CA THR A 793 31.42 41.95 4.71
C THR A 793 32.67 41.38 4.03
N HIS A 794 32.82 41.69 2.74
CA HIS A 794 34.03 41.55 1.92
C HIS A 794 34.70 40.16 1.85
N ALA A 795 34.43 39.42 0.78
CA ALA A 795 35.35 38.42 0.24
C ALA A 795 35.63 38.74 -1.24
N GLN A 796 36.88 39.09 -1.52
CA GLN A 796 37.43 39.30 -2.86
C GLN A 796 37.34 37.99 -3.65
N HIS A 797 36.98 38.09 -4.94
CA HIS A 797 36.86 36.97 -5.86
C HIS A 797 38.17 36.18 -5.97
N ALA A 798 38.14 34.89 -5.59
CA ALA A 798 39.08 33.89 -6.05
C ALA A 798 38.51 33.19 -7.30
N PRO A 799 39.34 32.73 -8.26
CA PRO A 799 38.87 32.16 -9.51
C PRO A 799 38.16 30.82 -9.29
N GLU A 800 36.99 30.67 -9.92
CA GLU A 800 36.15 29.47 -9.90
C GLU A 800 36.90 28.25 -10.47
N SER A 801 37.33 27.32 -9.61
CA SER A 801 37.40 25.91 -9.97
C SER A 801 36.14 25.22 -9.44
N ALA A 802 35.07 25.24 -10.24
CA ALA A 802 33.83 24.55 -9.92
C ALA A 802 34.03 23.03 -9.99
N ARG A 803 34.50 22.43 -8.91
CA ARG A 803 34.07 21.07 -8.54
C ARG A 803 32.95 21.24 -7.53
N HIS A 804 31.72 21.00 -7.98
CA HIS A 804 30.60 20.82 -7.07
C HIS A 804 30.94 19.64 -6.14
N ILE A 805 30.99 19.91 -4.83
CA ILE A 805 31.00 18.88 -3.81
C ILE A 805 29.53 18.62 -3.48
N ASP A 806 29.05 17.44 -3.87
CA ASP A 806 27.69 17.00 -3.57
C ASP A 806 27.63 16.59 -2.10
N PHE A 807 27.00 17.41 -1.25
CA PHE A 807 26.68 17.03 0.13
C PHE A 807 25.44 16.13 0.12
N GLY A 808 25.62 14.89 -0.33
CA GLY A 808 24.70 13.81 0.02
C GLY A 808 24.84 13.52 1.51
N LEU A 809 23.84 13.90 2.30
CA LEU A 809 23.70 13.46 3.69
C LEU A 809 23.69 11.92 3.73
N PHE A 810 24.80 11.32 4.13
CA PHE A 810 24.86 9.90 4.45
C PHE A 810 24.36 9.69 5.88
N TYR A 811 23.06 9.45 6.01
CA TYR A 811 22.50 8.78 7.19
C TYR A 811 22.85 7.29 7.09
N TRP A 812 23.87 6.85 7.82
CA TRP A 812 24.07 5.43 8.08
C TRP A 812 23.27 5.05 9.31
N GLY A 813 22.19 4.32 9.08
CA GLY A 813 21.43 3.62 10.11
C GLY A 813 20.92 2.33 9.51
N ASN A 814 21.69 1.26 9.69
CA ASN A 814 21.32 -0.15 9.82
C ASN A 814 22.45 -1.03 9.28
N ASP A 815 23.30 -1.48 10.20
CA ASP A 815 23.78 -2.85 10.20
C ASP A 815 23.21 -3.53 11.46
#